data_AF-E4YF16-F1
#
_entry.id   AF-E4YF16-F1
#
_cell.length_a   1.000
_cell.length_b   1.000
_cell.length_c   1.000
_cell.angle_alpha   90.00
_cell.angle_beta   90.00
_cell.angle_gamma   90.00
#
_symmetry.space_group_name_H-M   'P 1'
#
loop_
_entity.id
_entity.type
_entity.pdbx_description
1 polymer ?
#
loop_
_entity_poly.entity_id
_entity_poly.type
_entity_poly.pdbx_seq_one_letter_code
_entity_poly.pdbx_strand_id
1 'polypeptide(L)'
;MDTAVANPLSRKIKKILDMKLDSDKELVEAMKSLSTFFGDNNLRNRKNLRSVIERRGLKINQEFLNDYRTLKKQIDQVTEEVQGMSQCCEEMSERLKKAKTQTASLISNTSELRKEGRIIEMRQQAASTFIEKFQLTSAQFQTLRAGPNEPLSEEFFTALDRVQEIHSKVKVLLRSNQQTAGLEIMEEMALFQEAGYERLYRWGQSQTRSLTSEEIEVSSTLQRAMKALSDRAVLFRYTLDEYANARKSTTVRGFIEALTRGSRDQAQPRPIELHSHDPLRYVGDMAAWIHQCAATERENFNQLIKQCPEHLVAPHRRDMMLKILEGVCRPLKIRLEHILVAEPGPVALYKLSNLLQFYQRTIRNVFRCKLLNIFRAQTLEELQVLCKKMFFNSLTFMSQKFTSNVAAPPTDLGCNQTLTNALKLLRDILSIQDGNVAPMEDRRKDFKMVLTTILDPLLQNCQLSASHLSMADMSTYMMNSLQSIVNTLSFYEFGVEHRLEMLQGQVDAHASTLSNEQAAFILTRGGIATIYATCDRFKPESGEKLSSMPGLDQDSLTTGLSQFESYLSNPDVHQLPQFNLLNSPITRNNILKTSQELVFASYLTVYKALEQTDCYDNIETLLRRTPDQIKRLLC
;
A
#
# COMPACT_ATOMS: atom_id res chain seq x y z
N MET A 1 20.61 189.34 68.89
CA MET A 1 20.26 189.35 70.32
C MET A 1 19.51 188.05 70.59
N ASP A 2 20.02 187.07 71.33
CA ASP A 2 21.09 187.07 72.31
C ASP A 2 21.80 185.72 72.40
N THR A 3 23.09 185.84 72.71
CA THR A 3 24.06 184.80 72.99
C THR A 3 23.81 184.13 74.35
N ALA A 4 23.73 182.80 74.37
CA ALA A 4 24.05 182.02 75.57
C ALA A 4 24.59 180.64 75.18
N VAL A 5 25.87 180.45 75.47
CA VAL A 5 26.71 179.28 75.16
C VAL A 5 26.20 178.04 75.89
N ALA A 6 25.63 177.07 75.16
CA ALA A 6 25.33 175.74 75.68
C ALA A 6 26.41 174.74 75.23
N ASN A 7 27.22 174.32 76.20
CA ASN A 7 28.49 173.60 76.07
C ASN A 7 28.44 172.36 75.11
N PRO A 8 29.31 172.26 74.09
CA PRO A 8 29.35 171.15 73.10
C PRO A 8 29.74 169.79 73.71
N LEU A 9 30.38 169.78 74.87
CA LEU A 9 30.66 168.57 75.64
C LEU A 9 29.39 167.86 76.08
N SER A 10 28.33 168.60 76.42
CA SER A 10 27.05 168.00 76.84
C SER A 10 26.40 167.18 75.72
N ARG A 11 26.46 167.64 74.46
CA ARG A 11 25.95 166.90 73.30
C ARG A 11 26.77 165.63 73.00
N LYS A 12 28.10 165.70 73.13
CA LYS A 12 28.96 164.51 72.95
C LYS A 12 28.73 163.48 74.07
N ILE A 13 28.61 163.92 75.31
CA ILE A 13 28.31 163.05 76.45
C ILE A 13 26.94 162.40 76.28
N LYS A 14 25.91 163.14 75.85
CA LYS A 14 24.58 162.59 75.57
C LYS A 14 24.61 161.54 74.46
N LYS A 15 25.39 161.77 73.40
CA LYS A 15 25.56 160.83 72.28
C LYS A 15 26.35 159.57 72.65
N ILE A 16 27.28 159.67 73.61
CA ILE A 16 28.05 158.53 74.13
C ILE A 16 27.18 157.69 75.09
N LEU A 17 26.36 158.35 75.92
CA LEU A 17 25.40 157.68 76.81
C LEU A 17 24.27 156.97 76.06
N ASP A 18 23.86 157.47 74.90
CA ASP A 18 22.83 156.83 74.07
C ASP A 18 23.35 155.62 73.26
N MET A 19 24.67 155.39 73.17
CA MET A 19 25.21 154.16 72.57
C MET A 19 25.17 153.01 73.57
N LYS A 20 24.03 152.34 73.68
CA LYS A 20 23.90 151.06 74.40
C LYS A 20 24.66 149.95 73.64
N LEU A 21 25.91 149.72 73.99
CA LEU A 21 26.81 148.72 73.39
C LEU A 21 26.49 147.27 73.78
N ASP A 22 25.61 147.04 74.76
CA ASP A 22 25.34 145.70 75.29
C ASP A 22 24.21 144.94 74.55
N SER A 23 23.44 145.59 73.66
CA SER A 23 22.27 144.96 73.03
C SER A 23 22.55 144.20 71.73
N ASP A 24 23.68 144.45 71.04
CA ASP A 24 23.99 143.77 69.77
C ASP A 24 24.80 142.48 70.01
N LYS A 25 24.08 141.37 70.21
CA LYS A 25 24.65 140.04 70.45
C LYS A 25 25.60 139.57 69.34
N GLU A 26 25.28 139.90 68.08
CA GLU A 26 26.15 139.64 66.92
C GLU A 26 27.44 140.47 66.96
N LEU A 27 27.38 141.71 67.44
CA LEU A 27 28.55 142.56 67.59
C LEU A 27 29.43 142.06 68.74
N VAL A 28 28.82 141.53 69.81
CA VAL A 28 29.53 140.87 70.93
C VAL A 28 30.16 139.53 70.51
N GLU A 29 29.52 138.72 69.65
CA GLU A 29 30.12 137.49 69.10
C GLU A 29 31.20 137.78 68.07
N ALA A 30 30.99 138.78 67.20
CA ALA A 30 32.02 139.28 66.29
C ALA A 30 33.20 139.86 67.06
N MET A 31 32.97 140.58 68.17
CA MET A 31 34.04 141.06 69.05
C MET A 31 34.69 139.94 69.86
N LYS A 32 33.98 138.90 70.30
CA LYS A 32 34.59 137.72 70.93
C LYS A 32 35.52 136.99 69.96
N SER A 33 35.07 136.76 68.73
CA SER A 33 35.89 136.15 67.67
C SER A 33 37.01 137.05 67.15
N LEU A 34 36.87 138.38 67.22
CA LEU A 34 37.99 139.31 67.03
C LEU A 34 38.97 139.28 68.21
N SER A 35 38.48 139.23 69.46
CA SER A 35 39.30 139.27 70.68
C SER A 35 40.18 138.04 70.85
N THR A 36 39.79 136.89 70.29
CA THR A 36 40.66 135.69 70.26
C THR A 36 41.94 135.91 69.43
N PHE A 37 42.00 136.93 68.57
CA PHE A 37 43.15 137.19 67.68
C PHE A 37 43.70 138.62 67.75
N PHE A 38 43.07 139.54 68.49
CA PHE A 38 43.54 140.92 68.71
C PHE A 38 43.88 141.16 70.17
N GLY A 39 45.08 140.76 70.58
CA GLY A 39 45.60 140.99 71.94
C GLY A 39 46.12 142.42 72.19
N ASP A 40 46.76 143.07 71.20
CA ASP A 40 47.37 144.39 71.37
C ASP A 40 47.03 145.38 70.23
N ASN A 41 46.57 146.58 70.63
CA ASN A 41 46.05 147.63 69.74
C ASN A 41 47.18 148.51 69.16
N ASN A 42 48.05 147.92 68.32
CA ASN A 42 49.10 148.64 67.60
C ASN A 42 48.66 149.06 66.18
N LEU A 43 49.16 150.19 65.67
CA LEU A 43 48.75 150.80 64.38
C LEU A 43 48.87 149.83 63.18
N ARG A 44 49.83 148.90 63.24
CA ARG A 44 50.06 147.84 62.24
C ARG A 44 48.96 146.79 62.22
N ASN A 45 48.44 146.43 63.40
CA ASN A 45 47.43 145.38 63.56
C ASN A 45 46.06 145.85 63.03
N ARG A 46 45.70 147.13 63.22
CA ARG A 46 44.47 147.70 62.62
C ARG A 46 44.44 147.64 61.09
N LYS A 47 45.56 147.94 60.43
CA LYS A 47 45.64 147.85 58.95
C LYS A 47 45.57 146.41 58.44
N ASN A 48 46.12 145.46 59.18
CA ASN A 48 46.18 144.05 58.75
C ASN A 48 44.92 143.24 59.10
N LEU A 49 44.04 143.74 59.97
CA LEU A 49 42.84 143.04 60.45
C LEU A 49 41.94 142.55 59.30
N ARG A 50 41.66 143.43 58.32
CA ARG A 50 40.86 143.08 57.15
C ARG A 50 41.51 141.97 56.31
N SER A 51 42.83 142.07 56.09
CA SER A 51 43.57 141.06 55.32
C SER A 51 43.58 139.69 56.01
N VAL A 52 43.61 139.65 57.36
CA VAL A 52 43.59 138.41 58.13
C VAL A 52 42.20 137.78 58.11
N ILE A 53 41.14 138.58 58.24
CA ILE A 53 39.75 138.09 58.13
C ILE A 53 39.47 137.59 56.71
N GLU A 54 39.83 138.36 55.67
CA GLU A 54 39.64 137.94 54.27
C GLU A 54 40.41 136.65 53.97
N ARG A 55 41.66 136.53 54.44
CA ARG A 55 42.46 135.30 54.24
C ARG A 55 41.86 134.08 54.95
N ARG A 56 41.23 134.26 56.12
CA ARG A 56 40.54 133.16 56.81
C ARG A 56 39.20 132.82 56.16
N GLY A 57 38.43 133.81 55.71
CA GLY A 57 37.20 133.57 54.94
C GLY A 57 37.49 132.80 53.65
N LEU A 58 38.59 133.14 52.97
CA LEU A 58 39.07 132.42 51.79
C LEU A 58 39.47 130.97 52.14
N LYS A 59 40.12 130.76 53.29
CA LYS A 59 40.48 129.41 53.76
C LYS A 59 39.25 128.54 54.06
N ILE A 60 38.24 129.08 54.74
CA ILE A 60 37.00 128.35 55.04
C ILE A 60 36.24 128.02 53.74
N ASN A 61 36.16 128.97 52.80
CA ASN A 61 35.52 128.71 51.51
C ASN A 61 36.30 127.67 50.68
N GLN A 62 37.63 127.62 50.79
CA GLN A 62 38.44 126.57 50.17
C GLN A 62 38.22 125.19 50.80
N GLU A 63 38.11 125.12 52.13
CA GLU A 63 37.76 123.89 52.85
C GLU A 63 36.37 123.38 52.42
N PHE A 64 35.37 124.26 52.38
CA PHE A 64 34.01 123.89 51.92
C PHE A 64 33.98 123.42 50.46
N LEU A 65 34.73 124.06 49.56
CA LEU A 65 34.84 123.62 48.16
C LEU A 65 35.48 122.24 48.02
N ASN A 66 36.48 121.93 48.86
CA ASN A 66 37.13 120.62 48.85
C ASN A 66 36.19 119.52 49.34
N ASP A 67 35.43 119.77 50.41
CA ASP A 67 34.45 118.82 50.93
C ASP A 67 33.32 118.58 49.92
N TYR A 68 32.79 119.66 49.31
CA TYR A 68 31.75 119.55 48.29
C TYR A 68 32.25 118.82 47.03
N ARG A 69 33.51 119.01 46.63
CA ARG A 69 34.11 118.28 45.51
C ARG A 69 34.22 116.80 45.79
N THR A 70 34.48 116.43 47.04
CA THR A 70 34.55 115.02 47.47
C THR A 70 33.16 114.39 47.43
N LEU A 71 32.14 115.09 47.94
CA LEU A 71 30.75 114.63 47.87
C LEU A 71 30.26 114.49 46.43
N LYS A 72 30.58 115.46 45.56
CA LYS A 72 30.23 115.40 44.14
C LYS A 72 30.85 114.17 43.46
N LYS A 73 32.13 113.89 43.72
CA LYS A 73 32.78 112.68 43.18
C LYS A 73 32.09 111.40 43.61
N GLN A 74 31.65 111.31 44.87
CA GLN A 74 30.93 110.13 45.35
C GLN A 74 29.56 109.97 44.68
N ILE A 75 28.84 111.07 44.45
CA ILE A 75 27.55 111.04 43.74
C ILE A 75 27.73 110.69 42.25
N ASP A 76 28.74 111.26 41.60
CA ASP A 76 29.06 110.96 40.20
C ASP A 76 29.40 109.47 40.05
N GLN A 77 30.16 108.89 41.00
CA GLN A 77 30.50 107.46 41.01
C GLN A 77 29.26 106.57 41.19
N VAL A 78 28.35 106.89 42.12
CA VAL A 78 27.11 106.12 42.29
C VAL A 78 26.22 106.21 41.05
N THR A 79 26.19 107.36 40.39
CA THR A 79 25.41 107.54 39.16
C THR A 79 25.99 106.70 38.02
N GLU A 80 27.31 106.62 37.92
CA GLU A 80 28.01 105.77 36.96
C GLU A 80 27.76 104.27 37.22
N GLU A 81 27.80 103.84 38.49
CA GLU A 81 27.49 102.45 38.88
C GLU A 81 26.03 102.09 38.59
N VAL A 82 25.07 102.98 38.86
CA VAL A 82 23.65 102.75 38.56
C VAL A 82 23.40 102.68 37.05
N GLN A 83 24.06 103.54 36.28
CA GLN A 83 23.96 103.53 34.81
C GLN A 83 24.61 102.27 34.22
N GLY A 84 25.74 101.82 34.77
CA GLY A 84 26.36 100.54 34.42
C GLY A 84 25.45 99.35 34.73
N MET A 85 24.76 99.38 35.86
CA MET A 85 23.81 98.32 36.24
C MET A 85 22.57 98.31 35.34
N SER A 86 22.02 99.47 34.98
CA SER A 86 20.87 99.54 34.05
C SER A 86 21.25 99.01 32.67
N GLN A 87 22.44 99.37 32.17
CA GLN A 87 22.95 98.88 30.90
C GLN A 87 23.19 97.37 30.93
N CYS A 88 23.76 96.85 32.01
CA CYS A 88 23.94 95.40 32.19
C CYS A 88 22.61 94.64 32.25
N CYS A 89 21.58 95.19 32.91
CA CYS A 89 20.25 94.59 32.95
C CYS A 89 19.57 94.59 31.58
N GLU A 90 19.70 95.66 30.80
CA GLU A 90 19.20 95.72 29.42
C GLU A 90 19.93 94.71 28.52
N GLU A 91 21.25 94.65 28.58
CA GLU A 91 22.05 93.67 27.84
C GLU A 91 21.69 92.23 28.22
N MET A 92 21.53 91.95 29.52
CA MET A 92 21.16 90.62 30.01
C MET A 92 19.76 90.23 29.53
N SER A 93 18.80 91.17 29.56
CA SER A 93 17.44 90.94 29.07
C SER A 93 17.40 90.72 27.56
N GLU A 94 18.20 91.48 26.79
CA GLU A 94 18.32 91.29 25.34
C GLU A 94 18.97 89.96 25.00
N ARG A 95 20.05 89.58 25.69
CA ARG A 95 20.69 88.26 25.55
C ARG A 95 19.73 87.14 25.92
N LEU A 96 18.93 87.29 26.98
CA LEU A 96 17.96 86.28 27.39
C LEU A 96 16.81 86.15 26.39
N LYS A 97 16.34 87.26 25.81
CA LYS A 97 15.36 87.22 24.71
C LYS A 97 15.92 86.56 23.45
N LYS A 98 17.15 86.90 23.04
CA LYS A 98 17.84 86.26 21.89
C LYS A 98 18.07 84.77 22.14
N ALA A 99 18.52 84.39 23.33
CA ALA A 99 18.71 82.99 23.71
C ALA A 99 17.37 82.25 23.73
N LYS A 100 16.28 82.86 24.23
CA LYS A 100 14.94 82.24 24.26
C LYS A 100 14.39 82.02 22.85
N THR A 101 14.53 82.97 21.93
CA THR A 101 14.06 82.80 20.55
C THR A 101 14.89 81.77 19.79
N GLN A 102 16.22 81.77 19.95
CA GLN A 102 17.11 80.75 19.39
C GLN A 102 16.86 79.36 20.00
N THR A 103 16.58 79.27 21.29
CA THR A 103 16.26 78.00 21.95
C THR A 103 14.90 77.49 21.49
N ALA A 104 13.92 78.37 21.29
CA ALA A 104 12.61 77.98 20.76
C ALA A 104 12.70 77.44 19.32
N SER A 105 13.48 78.09 18.45
CA SER A 105 13.69 77.60 17.08
C SER A 105 14.47 76.28 17.07
N LEU A 106 15.51 76.15 17.91
CA LEU A 106 16.25 74.89 18.08
C LEU A 106 15.36 73.78 18.65
N ILE A 107 14.47 74.06 19.61
CA ILE A 107 13.51 73.07 20.14
C ILE A 107 12.54 72.63 19.04
N SER A 108 12.03 73.57 18.23
CA SER A 108 11.15 73.24 17.10
C SER A 108 11.86 72.30 16.12
N ASN A 109 13.05 72.69 15.65
CA ASN A 109 13.84 71.89 14.71
C ASN A 109 14.24 70.54 15.31
N THR A 110 14.61 70.50 16.58
CA THR A 110 14.93 69.24 17.29
C THR A 110 13.69 68.35 17.44
N SER A 111 12.51 68.93 17.61
CA SER A 111 11.26 68.17 17.69
C SER A 111 10.84 67.59 16.34
N GLU A 112 11.05 68.32 15.25
CA GLU A 112 10.83 67.87 13.87
C GLU A 112 11.80 66.76 13.50
N LEU A 113 13.10 66.96 13.74
CA LEU A 113 14.13 65.94 13.54
C LEU A 113 13.88 64.69 14.39
N ARG A 114 13.33 64.82 15.60
CA ARG A 114 12.92 63.66 16.41
C ARG A 114 11.71 62.93 15.82
N LYS A 115 10.75 63.65 15.24
CA LYS A 115 9.60 63.03 14.55
C LYS A 115 10.07 62.31 13.28
N GLU A 116 10.91 62.97 12.48
CA GLU A 116 11.52 62.35 11.29
C GLU A 116 12.38 61.15 11.67
N GLY A 117 13.19 61.27 12.74
CA GLY A 117 13.99 60.17 13.28
C GLY A 117 13.13 58.97 13.66
N ARG A 118 12.01 59.16 14.36
CA ARG A 118 11.07 58.06 14.67
C ARG A 118 10.45 57.44 13.43
N ILE A 119 10.10 58.25 12.42
CA ILE A 119 9.55 57.74 11.16
C ILE A 119 10.60 56.91 10.42
N ILE A 120 11.86 57.37 10.39
CA ILE A 120 12.97 56.66 9.78
C ILE A 120 13.25 55.36 10.53
N GLU A 121 13.26 55.37 11.86
CA GLU A 121 13.46 54.19 12.70
C GLU A 121 12.34 53.16 12.50
N MET A 122 11.09 53.61 12.44
CA MET A 122 9.95 52.75 12.16
C MET A 122 9.99 52.18 10.73
N ARG A 123 10.44 52.97 9.73
CA ARG A 123 10.70 52.49 8.36
C ARG A 123 11.85 51.51 8.32
N GLN A 124 12.91 51.72 9.10
CA GLN A 124 14.05 50.81 9.20
C GLN A 124 13.62 49.46 9.80
N GLN A 125 12.82 49.47 10.87
CA GLN A 125 12.25 48.26 11.47
C GLN A 125 11.31 47.54 10.50
N ALA A 126 10.48 48.28 9.76
CA ALA A 126 9.62 47.70 8.73
C ALA A 126 10.44 47.07 7.59
N ALA A 127 11.51 47.75 7.14
CA ALA A 127 12.41 47.26 6.12
C ALA A 127 13.23 46.04 6.59
N SER A 128 13.72 46.02 7.83
CA SER A 128 14.43 44.85 8.38
C SER A 128 13.49 43.66 8.51
N THR A 129 12.28 43.88 9.01
CA THR A 129 11.23 42.83 9.08
C THR A 129 10.83 42.35 7.69
N PHE A 130 10.84 43.23 6.68
CA PHE A 130 10.57 42.87 5.29
C PHE A 130 11.70 42.01 4.69
N ILE A 131 12.96 42.40 4.88
CA ILE A 131 14.12 41.65 4.42
C ILE A 131 14.17 40.26 5.08
N GLU A 132 14.00 40.16 6.39
CA GLU A 132 13.96 38.87 7.11
C GLU A 132 12.82 37.95 6.66
N LYS A 133 11.68 38.54 6.25
CA LYS A 133 10.51 37.78 5.82
C LYS A 133 10.54 37.39 4.35
N PHE A 134 11.18 38.17 3.48
CA PHE A 134 11.07 38.01 2.03
C PHE A 134 12.39 37.75 1.29
N GLN A 135 13.55 37.91 1.95
CA GLN A 135 14.83 37.46 1.39
C GLN A 135 15.31 36.18 2.07
N LEU A 136 15.76 35.23 1.25
CA LEU A 136 16.49 34.05 1.70
C LEU A 136 17.93 34.45 2.04
N THR A 137 18.51 33.84 3.08
CA THR A 137 19.93 34.03 3.39
C THR A 137 20.78 33.48 2.24
N SER A 138 21.86 34.17 1.85
CA SER A 138 22.71 33.71 0.72
C SER A 138 23.26 32.29 0.91
N ALA A 139 23.40 31.84 2.16
CA ALA A 139 23.72 30.46 2.52
C ALA A 139 22.61 29.49 2.10
N GLN A 140 21.34 29.78 2.38
CA GLN A 140 20.19 28.95 1.97
C GLN A 140 20.07 28.88 0.44
N PHE A 141 20.38 29.99 -0.26
CA PHE A 141 20.46 30.03 -1.71
C PHE A 141 21.59 29.14 -2.26
N GLN A 142 22.77 29.18 -1.65
CA GLN A 142 23.88 28.30 -2.02
C GLN A 142 23.55 26.84 -1.75
N THR A 143 22.91 26.52 -0.62
CA THR A 143 22.46 25.15 -0.31
C THR A 143 21.36 24.67 -1.26
N LEU A 144 20.52 25.54 -1.84
CA LEU A 144 19.53 25.16 -2.85
C LEU A 144 20.18 24.94 -4.23
N ARG A 145 21.20 25.75 -4.58
CA ARG A 145 21.86 25.73 -5.90
C ARG A 145 23.14 24.89 -5.97
N ALA A 146 23.61 24.34 -4.85
CA ALA A 146 24.80 23.50 -4.84
C ALA A 146 24.62 22.24 -5.71
N GLY A 147 25.76 21.67 -6.11
CA GLY A 147 25.84 20.66 -7.16
C GLY A 147 25.04 19.38 -6.87
N PRO A 148 24.73 18.60 -7.92
CA PRO A 148 23.83 17.44 -7.87
C PRO A 148 24.28 16.27 -6.96
N ASN A 149 25.51 16.29 -6.43
CA ASN A 149 26.13 15.18 -5.69
C ASN A 149 26.47 15.48 -4.21
N GLU A 150 26.12 16.66 -3.67
CA GLU A 150 26.27 16.89 -2.23
C GLU A 150 25.12 16.23 -1.44
N PRO A 151 25.41 15.61 -0.28
CA PRO A 151 24.39 14.99 0.55
C PRO A 151 23.33 16.02 0.94
N LEU A 152 22.06 15.66 0.76
CA LEU A 152 20.96 16.51 1.23
C LEU A 152 21.06 16.61 2.76
N SER A 153 21.42 17.79 3.24
CA SER A 153 21.37 18.17 4.65
C SER A 153 19.92 18.45 5.06
N GLU A 154 19.61 18.31 6.35
CA GLU A 154 18.34 18.79 6.91
C GLU A 154 18.11 20.29 6.63
N GLU A 155 19.21 21.05 6.50
CA GLU A 155 19.20 22.46 6.12
C GLU A 155 18.54 22.70 4.76
N PHE A 156 18.68 21.78 3.79
CA PHE A 156 18.02 21.87 2.49
C PHE A 156 16.49 21.79 2.62
N PHE A 157 16.00 20.86 3.44
CA PHE A 157 14.56 20.74 3.67
C PHE A 157 14.00 21.96 4.39
N THR A 158 14.72 22.51 5.37
CA THR A 158 14.31 23.75 6.05
C THR A 158 14.32 24.96 5.11
N ALA A 159 15.28 25.03 4.18
CA ALA A 159 15.33 26.07 3.16
C ALA A 159 14.16 25.94 2.16
N LEU A 160 13.82 24.71 1.73
CA LEU A 160 12.70 24.46 0.83
C LEU A 160 11.35 24.82 1.47
N ASP A 161 11.12 24.40 2.72
CA ASP A 161 9.91 24.76 3.50
C ASP A 161 9.81 26.29 3.67
N ARG A 162 10.94 26.95 3.93
CA ARG A 162 11.01 28.42 4.01
C ARG A 162 10.66 29.08 2.68
N VAL A 163 11.14 28.57 1.54
CA VAL A 163 10.76 29.10 0.20
C VAL A 163 9.26 28.92 -0.05
N GLN A 164 8.68 27.78 0.34
CA GLN A 164 7.23 27.56 0.24
C GLN A 164 6.44 28.54 1.12
N GLU A 165 6.87 28.78 2.36
CA GLU A 165 6.26 29.77 3.22
C GLU A 165 6.33 31.18 2.61
N ILE A 166 7.49 31.58 2.09
CA ILE A 166 7.65 32.90 1.46
C ILE A 166 6.72 33.02 0.26
N HIS A 167 6.66 32.01 -0.61
CA HIS A 167 5.74 31.99 -1.75
C HIS A 167 4.27 32.11 -1.32
N SER A 168 3.87 31.48 -0.20
CA SER A 168 2.52 31.62 0.37
C SER A 168 2.24 33.03 0.92
N LYS A 169 3.24 33.65 1.57
CA LYS A 169 3.14 35.01 2.16
C LYS A 169 3.15 36.08 1.07
N VAL A 170 3.90 35.89 -0.01
CA VAL A 170 3.91 36.77 -1.18
C VAL A 170 2.53 36.77 -1.88
N LYS A 171 1.81 35.64 -1.87
CA LYS A 171 0.41 35.58 -2.33
C LYS A 171 -0.53 36.50 -1.55
N VAL A 172 -0.24 36.77 -0.28
CA VAL A 172 -0.97 37.74 0.56
C VAL A 172 -0.54 39.18 0.21
N LEU A 173 0.75 39.43 -0.03
CA LEU A 173 1.26 40.74 -0.49
C LEU A 173 0.69 41.15 -1.85
N LEU A 174 0.46 40.21 -2.76
CA LEU A 174 -0.17 40.47 -4.07
C LEU A 174 -1.61 41.00 -3.96
N ARG A 175 -2.27 40.79 -2.81
CA ARG A 175 -3.58 41.40 -2.51
C ARG A 175 -3.50 42.86 -2.06
N SER A 176 -2.29 43.37 -1.80
CA SER A 176 -2.02 44.75 -1.40
C SER A 176 -1.61 45.63 -2.59
N ASN A 177 -1.45 46.94 -2.35
CA ASN A 177 -1.15 47.93 -3.39
C ASN A 177 0.24 47.79 -4.05
N GLN A 178 1.18 47.02 -3.50
CA GLN A 178 2.53 46.86 -4.03
C GLN A 178 2.67 45.55 -4.85
N GLN A 179 2.00 45.50 -6.01
CA GLN A 179 1.91 44.26 -6.81
C GLN A 179 3.20 43.89 -7.55
N THR A 180 3.98 44.87 -8.00
CA THR A 180 5.20 44.64 -8.83
C THR A 180 6.32 43.96 -8.07
N ALA A 181 6.69 44.48 -6.89
CA ALA A 181 7.70 43.85 -6.03
C ALA A 181 7.24 42.46 -5.53
N GLY A 182 5.93 42.28 -5.31
CA GLY A 182 5.35 40.97 -5.00
C GLY A 182 5.49 39.98 -6.16
N LEU A 183 5.30 40.43 -7.40
CA LEU A 183 5.48 39.62 -8.62
C LEU A 183 6.95 39.21 -8.81
N GLU A 184 7.90 40.15 -8.70
CA GLU A 184 9.34 39.87 -8.85
C GLU A 184 9.82 38.83 -7.81
N ILE A 185 9.45 39.02 -6.54
CA ILE A 185 9.81 38.06 -5.48
C ILE A 185 9.12 36.70 -5.74
N MET A 186 7.88 36.69 -6.23
CA MET A 186 7.19 35.44 -6.56
C MET A 186 7.90 34.69 -7.70
N GLU A 187 8.33 35.38 -8.74
CA GLU A 187 9.07 34.79 -9.87
C GLU A 187 10.43 34.23 -9.43
N GLU A 188 11.21 35.00 -8.64
CA GLU A 188 12.47 34.51 -8.10
C GLU A 188 12.29 33.30 -7.17
N MET A 189 11.29 33.35 -6.27
CA MET A 189 11.00 32.23 -5.38
C MET A 189 10.50 31.00 -6.14
N ALA A 190 9.73 31.18 -7.23
CA ALA A 190 9.31 30.08 -8.09
C ALA A 190 10.51 29.40 -8.77
N LEU A 191 11.46 30.18 -9.29
CA LEU A 191 12.72 29.66 -9.85
C LEU A 191 13.53 28.87 -8.81
N PHE A 192 13.58 29.35 -7.55
CA PHE A 192 14.26 28.61 -6.47
C PHE A 192 13.53 27.33 -6.08
N GLN A 193 12.20 27.34 -6.05
CA GLN A 193 11.42 26.12 -5.85
C GLN A 193 11.69 25.11 -6.95
N GLU A 194 11.71 25.54 -8.21
CA GLU A 194 11.99 24.66 -9.36
C GLU A 194 13.40 24.07 -9.29
N ALA A 195 14.42 24.89 -9.03
CA ALA A 195 15.80 24.42 -8.87
C ALA A 195 15.93 23.45 -7.68
N GLY A 196 15.25 23.73 -6.56
CA GLY A 196 15.20 22.87 -5.39
C GLY A 196 14.55 21.51 -5.71
N TYR A 197 13.39 21.52 -6.36
CA TYR A 197 12.71 20.28 -6.77
C TYR A 197 13.49 19.49 -7.83
N GLU A 198 14.16 20.16 -8.76
CA GLU A 198 15.02 19.48 -9.75
C GLU A 198 16.20 18.80 -9.08
N ARG A 199 16.85 19.47 -8.11
CA ARG A 199 17.94 18.87 -7.32
C ARG A 199 17.45 17.69 -6.51
N LEU A 200 16.34 17.85 -5.79
CA LEU A 200 15.76 16.77 -4.99
C LEU A 200 15.35 15.60 -5.90
N TYR A 201 14.80 15.87 -7.08
CA TYR A 201 14.50 14.85 -8.09
C TYR A 201 15.75 14.10 -8.57
N ARG A 202 16.82 14.80 -8.96
CA ARG A 202 18.08 14.18 -9.42
C ARG A 202 18.76 13.36 -8.32
N TRP A 203 18.78 13.87 -7.09
CA TRP A 203 19.30 13.14 -5.94
C TRP A 203 18.44 11.92 -5.62
N GLY A 204 17.11 12.08 -5.59
CA GLY A 204 16.17 10.98 -5.38
C GLY A 204 16.32 9.90 -6.45
N GLN A 205 16.56 10.28 -7.70
CA GLN A 205 16.85 9.34 -8.79
C GLN A 205 18.19 8.62 -8.60
N SER A 206 19.24 9.33 -8.18
CA SER A 206 20.55 8.73 -7.88
C SER A 206 20.45 7.71 -6.73
N GLN A 207 19.77 8.08 -5.65
CA GLN A 207 19.56 7.20 -4.50
C GLN A 207 18.70 5.99 -4.86
N THR A 208 17.57 6.18 -5.56
CA THR A 208 16.72 5.07 -6.00
C THR A 208 17.42 4.12 -6.97
N ARG A 209 18.35 4.61 -7.80
CA ARG A 209 19.27 3.77 -8.60
C ARG A 209 20.32 3.05 -7.74
N SER A 210 20.78 3.66 -6.66
CA SER A 210 21.72 3.04 -5.73
C SER A 210 21.10 1.95 -4.86
N LEU A 211 19.76 1.90 -4.72
CA LEU A 211 19.01 0.86 -3.99
C LEU A 211 18.94 -0.49 -4.75
N THR A 212 20.07 -0.92 -5.31
CA THR A 212 20.22 -2.17 -6.08
C THR A 212 20.68 -3.35 -5.20
N SER A 213 20.87 -3.15 -3.90
CA SER A 213 21.19 -4.22 -2.93
C SER A 213 19.92 -4.92 -2.42
N GLU A 214 20.06 -6.18 -2.03
CA GLU A 214 18.98 -7.01 -1.47
C GLU A 214 18.55 -6.53 -0.07
N GLU A 215 19.49 -5.97 0.70
CA GLU A 215 19.24 -5.28 1.95
C GLU A 215 19.09 -3.78 1.69
N ILE A 216 17.90 -3.25 1.97
CA ILE A 216 17.59 -1.83 1.80
C ILE A 216 17.63 -1.16 3.16
N GLU A 217 18.66 -0.35 3.41
CA GLU A 217 18.57 0.69 4.43
C GLU A 217 17.89 1.92 3.81
N VAL A 218 16.56 2.00 3.93
CA VAL A 218 15.83 3.21 3.54
C VAL A 218 16.26 4.33 4.47
N SER A 219 17.19 5.18 4.01
CA SER A 219 17.61 6.35 4.77
C SER A 219 16.40 7.25 5.07
N SER A 220 16.34 7.78 6.30
CA SER A 220 15.28 8.70 6.74
C SER A 220 15.17 9.95 5.86
N THR A 221 16.29 10.36 5.22
CA THR A 221 16.35 11.46 4.26
C THR A 221 15.62 11.15 2.96
N LEU A 222 15.64 9.89 2.49
CA LEU A 222 14.89 9.47 1.31
C LEU A 222 13.37 9.48 1.57
N GLN A 223 12.93 9.03 2.74
CA GLN A 223 11.51 9.11 3.11
C GLN A 223 11.01 10.56 3.14
N ARG A 224 11.83 11.47 3.69
CA ARG A 224 11.51 12.90 3.75
C ARG A 224 11.56 13.56 2.36
N ALA A 225 12.51 13.16 1.52
CA ALA A 225 12.58 13.58 0.11
C ALA A 225 11.33 13.13 -0.67
N MET A 226 10.88 11.90 -0.48
CA MET A 226 9.66 11.37 -1.12
C MET A 226 8.40 12.09 -0.63
N LYS A 227 8.37 12.51 0.64
CA LYS A 227 7.30 13.37 1.17
C LYS A 227 7.31 14.75 0.50
N ALA A 228 8.46 15.41 0.42
CA ALA A 228 8.57 16.72 -0.23
C ALA A 228 8.25 16.66 -1.73
N LEU A 229 8.61 15.58 -2.43
CA LEU A 229 8.22 15.35 -3.83
C LEU A 229 6.72 15.16 -4.02
N SER A 230 5.98 14.74 -2.99
CA SER A 230 4.55 14.50 -3.10
C SER A 230 3.75 15.77 -3.41
N ASP A 231 4.31 16.96 -3.11
CA ASP A 231 3.73 18.27 -3.47
C ASP A 231 3.64 18.46 -5.00
N ARG A 232 4.51 17.80 -5.79
CA ARG A 232 4.45 17.77 -7.26
C ARG A 232 4.25 16.34 -7.76
N ALA A 233 2.99 15.97 -7.96
CA ALA A 233 2.57 14.62 -8.38
C ALA A 233 3.31 14.06 -9.61
N VAL A 234 3.68 14.91 -10.58
CA VAL A 234 4.38 14.49 -11.81
C VAL A 234 5.81 14.02 -11.52
N LEU A 235 6.59 14.81 -10.77
CA LEU A 235 7.97 14.45 -10.39
C LEU A 235 7.98 13.22 -9.51
N PHE A 236 7.04 13.15 -8.56
CA PHE A 236 6.84 11.97 -7.72
C PHE A 236 6.62 10.70 -8.56
N ARG A 237 5.73 10.74 -9.55
CA ARG A 237 5.49 9.59 -10.43
C ARG A 237 6.76 9.15 -11.17
N TYR A 238 7.54 10.09 -11.72
CA TYR A 238 8.79 9.75 -12.41
C TYR A 238 9.84 9.13 -11.48
N THR A 239 10.00 9.65 -10.25
CA THR A 239 10.92 9.03 -9.26
C THR A 239 10.48 7.63 -8.86
N LEU A 240 9.17 7.41 -8.73
CA LEU A 240 8.62 6.09 -8.47
C LEU A 240 8.85 5.15 -9.66
N ASP A 241 8.66 5.60 -10.89
CA ASP A 241 8.93 4.78 -12.08
C ASP A 241 10.41 4.36 -12.20
N GLU A 242 11.34 5.25 -11.87
CA GLU A 242 12.77 4.95 -11.83
C GLU A 242 13.11 3.95 -10.71
N TYR A 243 12.54 4.11 -9.53
CA TYR A 243 12.63 3.11 -8.45
C TYR A 243 12.08 1.75 -8.91
N ALA A 244 10.93 1.73 -9.58
CA ALA A 244 10.34 0.52 -10.13
C ALA A 244 11.30 -0.20 -11.07
N ASN A 245 11.95 0.56 -11.97
CA ASN A 245 12.88 0.03 -12.96
C ASN A 245 14.16 -0.51 -12.30
N ALA A 246 14.71 0.20 -11.31
CA ALA A 246 15.90 -0.24 -10.57
C ALA A 246 15.61 -1.54 -9.79
N ARG A 247 14.48 -1.61 -9.09
CA ARG A 247 14.05 -2.81 -8.37
C ARG A 247 13.68 -3.95 -9.31
N LYS A 248 13.03 -3.69 -10.45
CA LYS A 248 12.77 -4.69 -11.50
C LYS A 248 14.06 -5.35 -11.97
N SER A 249 15.09 -4.56 -12.31
CA SER A 249 16.40 -5.06 -12.74
C SER A 249 17.07 -5.92 -11.65
N THR A 250 17.04 -5.43 -10.42
CA THR A 250 17.59 -6.15 -9.24
C THR A 250 16.86 -7.47 -9.01
N THR A 251 15.53 -7.46 -9.08
CA THR A 251 14.69 -8.64 -8.87
C THR A 251 14.94 -9.69 -9.95
N VAL A 252 15.06 -9.28 -11.21
CA VAL A 252 15.39 -10.20 -12.31
C VAL A 252 16.77 -10.81 -12.12
N ARG A 253 17.77 -10.01 -11.72
CA ARG A 253 19.11 -10.51 -11.42
C ARG A 253 19.09 -11.49 -10.24
N GLY A 254 18.43 -11.12 -9.14
CA GLY A 254 18.27 -11.99 -7.96
C GLY A 254 17.54 -13.29 -8.29
N PHE A 255 16.53 -13.25 -9.17
CA PHE A 255 15.86 -14.47 -9.64
C PHE A 255 16.82 -15.38 -10.41
N ILE A 256 17.62 -14.82 -11.33
CA ILE A 256 18.60 -15.59 -12.09
C ILE A 256 19.71 -16.13 -11.18
N GLU A 257 20.16 -15.36 -10.20
CA GLU A 257 21.16 -15.80 -9.21
C GLU A 257 20.62 -16.92 -8.32
N ALA A 258 19.37 -16.82 -7.86
CA ALA A 258 18.71 -17.89 -7.12
C ALA A 258 18.57 -19.18 -7.95
N LEU A 259 18.31 -19.05 -9.26
CA LEU A 259 18.23 -20.18 -10.17
C LEU A 259 19.61 -20.86 -10.39
N THR A 260 20.66 -20.06 -10.65
CA THR A 260 21.95 -20.55 -11.17
C THR A 260 23.03 -20.76 -10.11
N ARG A 261 23.02 -19.99 -9.02
CA ARG A 261 24.07 -20.01 -7.99
C ARG A 261 23.57 -20.47 -6.62
N GLY A 262 22.27 -20.32 -6.35
CA GLY A 262 21.72 -20.50 -5.01
C GLY A 262 22.12 -19.34 -4.08
N SER A 263 21.31 -19.08 -3.06
CA SER A 263 21.60 -18.01 -2.10
C SER A 263 22.92 -18.27 -1.38
N ARG A 264 23.73 -17.22 -1.17
CA ARG A 264 25.02 -17.31 -0.46
C ARG A 264 24.86 -17.54 1.05
N ASP A 265 23.66 -17.35 1.58
CA ASP A 265 23.36 -17.56 3.00
C ASP A 265 22.76 -18.94 3.29
N GLN A 266 23.23 -19.55 4.38
CA GLN A 266 23.10 -20.97 4.75
C GLN A 266 21.66 -21.50 4.95
N ALA A 267 20.62 -20.69 4.71
CA ALA A 267 19.22 -21.05 4.97
C ALA A 267 18.43 -21.60 3.76
N GLN A 268 18.89 -21.40 2.51
CA GLN A 268 18.31 -22.05 1.32
C GLN A 268 19.38 -22.86 0.58
N PRO A 269 19.35 -24.21 0.65
CA PRO A 269 20.42 -25.03 0.12
C PRO A 269 20.24 -25.26 -1.38
N ARG A 270 21.30 -24.98 -2.14
CA ARG A 270 21.55 -25.34 -3.55
C ARG A 270 20.79 -24.51 -4.62
N PRO A 271 21.39 -24.30 -5.81
CA PRO A 271 20.72 -23.64 -6.93
C PRO A 271 19.40 -24.34 -7.27
N ILE A 272 18.35 -23.56 -7.54
CA ILE A 272 17.03 -24.10 -7.85
C ILE A 272 17.11 -24.98 -9.12
N GLU A 273 18.01 -24.68 -10.07
CA GLU A 273 18.27 -25.51 -11.27
C GLU A 273 18.72 -26.96 -10.97
N LEU A 274 19.30 -27.23 -9.80
CA LEU A 274 19.68 -28.60 -9.42
C LEU A 274 18.45 -29.52 -9.26
N HIS A 275 17.28 -28.94 -8.94
CA HIS A 275 16.03 -29.66 -8.82
C HIS A 275 15.30 -29.84 -10.16
N SER A 276 15.90 -29.48 -11.30
CA SER A 276 15.29 -29.63 -12.64
C SER A 276 14.84 -31.05 -12.99
N HIS A 277 15.41 -32.07 -12.34
CA HIS A 277 15.00 -33.47 -12.47
C HIS A 277 13.65 -33.78 -11.82
N ASP A 278 13.20 -32.96 -10.86
CA ASP A 278 11.87 -33.04 -10.26
C ASP A 278 11.07 -31.77 -10.61
N PRO A 279 10.22 -31.83 -11.65
CA PRO A 279 9.39 -30.72 -12.11
C PRO A 279 8.59 -30.04 -10.99
N LEU A 280 8.07 -30.83 -10.05
CA LEU A 280 7.17 -30.32 -9.01
C LEU A 280 7.90 -29.46 -7.99
N ARG A 281 9.04 -29.96 -7.52
CA ARG A 281 9.89 -29.22 -6.60
C ARG A 281 10.47 -27.99 -7.25
N TYR A 282 10.96 -28.11 -8.48
CA TYR A 282 11.53 -26.98 -9.23
C TYR A 282 10.53 -25.84 -9.43
N VAL A 283 9.30 -26.14 -9.86
CA VAL A 283 8.24 -25.12 -10.00
C VAL A 283 7.77 -24.60 -8.64
N GLY A 284 7.69 -25.47 -7.63
CA GLY A 284 7.39 -25.10 -6.26
C GLY A 284 8.37 -24.07 -5.70
N ASP A 285 9.68 -24.33 -5.83
CA ASP A 285 10.75 -23.46 -5.35
C ASP A 285 10.77 -22.12 -6.11
N MET A 286 10.59 -22.13 -7.44
CA MET A 286 10.45 -20.90 -8.23
C MET A 286 9.26 -20.05 -7.79
N ALA A 287 8.10 -20.67 -7.55
CA ALA A 287 6.90 -19.96 -7.12
C ALA A 287 7.00 -19.46 -5.67
N ALA A 288 7.64 -20.22 -4.79
CA ALA A 288 7.95 -19.82 -3.41
C ALA A 288 8.88 -18.61 -3.37
N TRP A 289 9.95 -18.60 -4.18
CA TRP A 289 10.85 -17.46 -4.32
C TRP A 289 10.10 -16.21 -4.78
N ILE A 290 9.22 -16.33 -5.78
CA ILE A 290 8.40 -15.20 -6.26
C ILE A 290 7.46 -14.69 -5.17
N HIS A 291 6.87 -15.59 -4.38
CA HIS A 291 6.01 -15.21 -3.26
C HIS A 291 6.79 -14.45 -2.18
N GLN A 292 7.97 -14.93 -1.81
CA GLN A 292 8.86 -14.27 -0.83
C GLN A 292 9.34 -12.91 -1.36
N CYS A 293 9.80 -12.84 -2.59
CA CYS A 293 10.21 -11.60 -3.25
C CYS A 293 9.07 -10.57 -3.32
N ALA A 294 7.85 -11.02 -3.64
CA ALA A 294 6.67 -10.16 -3.62
C ALA A 294 6.37 -9.59 -2.22
N ALA A 295 6.63 -10.35 -1.16
CA ALA A 295 6.46 -9.90 0.21
C ALA A 295 7.54 -8.89 0.63
N THR A 296 8.81 -9.15 0.29
CA THR A 296 9.93 -8.25 0.61
C THR A 296 9.82 -6.92 -0.14
N GLU A 297 9.49 -6.92 -1.44
CA GLU A 297 9.28 -5.69 -2.21
C GLU A 297 8.11 -4.85 -1.69
N ARG A 298 7.05 -5.51 -1.22
CA ARG A 298 5.93 -4.83 -0.58
C ARG A 298 6.37 -4.13 0.71
N GLU A 299 7.20 -4.79 1.53
CA GLU A 299 7.73 -4.21 2.75
C GLU A 299 8.65 -3.02 2.45
N ASN A 300 9.59 -3.18 1.52
CA ASN A 300 10.51 -2.14 1.05
C ASN A 300 9.77 -0.89 0.57
N PHE A 301 8.71 -1.07 -0.23
CA PHE A 301 7.88 0.04 -0.69
C PHE A 301 7.13 0.73 0.46
N ASN A 302 6.60 -0.04 1.43
CA ASN A 302 5.95 0.53 2.60
C ASN A 302 6.94 1.32 3.47
N GLN A 303 8.19 0.87 3.58
CA GLN A 303 9.24 1.59 4.29
C GLN A 303 9.60 2.91 3.57
N LEU A 304 9.67 2.92 2.24
CA LEU A 304 9.94 4.14 1.45
C LEU A 304 8.86 5.22 1.64
N ILE A 305 7.61 4.80 1.90
CA ILE A 305 6.43 5.68 1.85
C ILE A 305 5.81 5.91 3.23
N LYS A 306 6.48 5.48 4.30
CA LYS A 306 6.04 5.65 5.69
C LYS A 306 5.66 7.10 6.04
N GLN A 307 6.24 8.10 5.36
CA GLN A 307 6.01 9.52 5.62
C GLN A 307 5.06 10.22 4.62
N CYS A 308 4.56 9.56 3.57
CA CYS A 308 3.66 10.19 2.59
C CYS A 308 2.18 9.85 2.85
N PRO A 309 1.24 10.73 2.48
CA PRO A 309 -0.20 10.48 2.65
C PRO A 309 -0.69 9.30 1.83
N GLU A 310 -1.39 8.35 2.47
CA GLU A 310 -1.82 7.08 1.85
C GLU A 310 -2.71 7.24 0.61
N HIS A 311 -3.49 8.32 0.52
CA HIS A 311 -4.47 8.55 -0.56
C HIS A 311 -3.82 8.72 -1.94
N LEU A 312 -2.66 9.37 -2.03
CA LEU A 312 -1.91 9.55 -3.29
C LEU A 312 -1.10 8.31 -3.66
N VAL A 313 -0.78 7.49 -2.67
CA VAL A 313 0.16 6.37 -2.79
C VAL A 313 -0.54 5.08 -3.18
N ALA A 314 -1.79 4.87 -2.76
CA ALA A 314 -2.53 3.64 -3.03
C ALA A 314 -2.55 3.19 -4.50
N PRO A 315 -2.77 4.06 -5.52
CA PRO A 315 -2.68 3.65 -6.92
C PRO A 315 -1.23 3.35 -7.35
N HIS A 316 -0.29 4.23 -7.00
CA HIS A 316 1.13 4.08 -7.37
C HIS A 316 1.79 2.84 -6.76
N ARG A 317 1.37 2.43 -5.55
CA ARG A 317 1.79 1.17 -4.90
C ARG A 317 1.48 -0.04 -5.77
N ARG A 318 0.32 -0.02 -6.43
CA ARG A 318 -0.14 -1.13 -7.26
C ARG A 318 0.68 -1.19 -8.54
N ASP A 319 0.81 -0.06 -9.23
CA ASP A 319 1.51 0.03 -10.51
C ASP A 319 3.00 -0.29 -10.36
N MET A 320 3.62 0.15 -9.27
CA MET A 320 5.00 -0.16 -8.91
C MET A 320 5.23 -1.67 -8.75
N MET A 321 4.43 -2.31 -7.88
CA MET A 321 4.57 -3.74 -7.60
C MET A 321 4.34 -4.59 -8.86
N LEU A 322 3.43 -4.14 -9.74
CA LEU A 322 3.22 -4.76 -11.04
C LEU A 322 4.47 -4.67 -11.91
N LYS A 323 5.04 -3.48 -12.04
CA LYS A 323 6.21 -3.22 -12.89
C LYS A 323 7.46 -3.97 -12.42
N ILE A 324 7.66 -4.09 -11.10
CA ILE A 324 8.78 -4.87 -10.53
C ILE A 324 8.61 -6.36 -10.85
N LEU A 325 7.43 -6.93 -10.61
CA LEU A 325 7.20 -8.37 -10.75
C LEU A 325 7.02 -8.81 -12.22
N GLU A 326 6.64 -7.90 -13.12
CA GLU A 326 6.61 -8.13 -14.57
C GLU A 326 7.98 -8.60 -15.09
N GLY A 327 9.08 -8.12 -14.51
CA GLY A 327 10.43 -8.52 -14.92
C GLY A 327 10.67 -10.03 -14.79
N VAL A 328 10.09 -10.66 -13.76
CA VAL A 328 10.29 -12.08 -13.43
C VAL A 328 9.37 -12.99 -14.24
N CYS A 329 8.25 -12.47 -14.76
CA CYS A 329 7.26 -13.25 -15.50
C CYS A 329 7.84 -13.92 -16.76
N ARG A 330 8.68 -13.22 -17.52
CA ARG A 330 9.26 -13.77 -18.76
C ARG A 330 10.28 -14.89 -18.48
N PRO A 331 11.26 -14.74 -17.58
CA PRO A 331 12.12 -15.83 -17.16
C PRO A 331 11.35 -17.05 -16.63
N LEU A 332 10.31 -16.83 -15.81
CA LEU A 332 9.46 -17.90 -15.30
C LEU A 332 8.76 -18.67 -16.43
N LYS A 333 8.16 -17.94 -17.38
CA LYS A 333 7.43 -18.52 -18.53
C LYS A 333 8.34 -19.43 -19.36
N ILE A 334 9.52 -18.95 -19.75
CA ILE A 334 10.48 -19.73 -20.55
C ILE A 334 10.87 -21.03 -19.83
N ARG A 335 11.15 -20.96 -18.53
CA ARG A 335 11.56 -22.14 -17.75
C ARG A 335 10.41 -23.13 -17.56
N LEU A 336 9.19 -22.65 -17.32
CA LEU A 336 8.00 -23.50 -17.25
C LEU A 336 7.72 -24.17 -18.58
N GLU A 337 7.78 -23.44 -19.69
CA GLU A 337 7.61 -24.00 -21.03
C GLU A 337 8.66 -25.08 -21.32
N HIS A 338 9.93 -24.89 -20.94
CA HIS A 338 10.96 -25.92 -21.08
C HIS A 338 10.64 -27.20 -20.29
N ILE A 339 10.10 -27.08 -19.07
CA ILE A 339 9.69 -28.25 -18.28
C ILE A 339 8.52 -28.95 -18.94
N LEU A 340 7.55 -28.20 -19.46
CA LEU A 340 6.38 -28.77 -20.12
C LEU A 340 6.74 -29.50 -21.42
N VAL A 341 7.73 -28.98 -22.16
CA VAL A 341 8.29 -29.63 -23.35
C VAL A 341 9.07 -30.91 -22.99
N ALA A 342 9.62 -31.01 -21.79
CA ALA A 342 10.31 -32.22 -21.32
C ALA A 342 9.36 -33.39 -20.98
N GLU A 343 8.06 -33.27 -21.31
CA GLU A 343 7.00 -34.27 -21.09
C GLU A 343 7.04 -34.97 -19.73
N PRO A 344 6.87 -34.22 -18.62
CA PRO A 344 6.63 -34.85 -17.33
C PRO A 344 5.30 -35.63 -17.45
N GLY A 345 5.27 -36.90 -17.02
CA GLY A 345 4.09 -37.75 -17.21
C GLY A 345 2.78 -37.12 -16.72
N PRO A 346 1.60 -37.64 -17.14
CA PRO A 346 0.29 -37.01 -16.89
C PRO A 346 0.04 -36.60 -15.43
N VAL A 347 0.48 -37.44 -14.49
CA VAL A 347 0.35 -37.19 -13.05
C VAL A 347 1.14 -35.95 -12.60
N ALA A 348 2.35 -35.76 -13.14
CA ALA A 348 3.19 -34.61 -12.81
C ALA A 348 2.63 -33.31 -13.41
N LEU A 349 2.15 -33.33 -14.67
CA LEU A 349 1.46 -32.18 -15.28
C LEU A 349 0.23 -31.74 -14.48
N TYR A 350 -0.51 -32.72 -13.95
CA TYR A 350 -1.68 -32.46 -13.13
C TYR A 350 -1.34 -31.83 -11.78
N LYS A 351 -0.33 -32.39 -11.08
CA LYS A 351 0.18 -31.81 -9.83
C LYS A 351 0.72 -30.39 -10.07
N LEU A 352 1.42 -30.16 -11.19
CA LEU A 352 1.93 -28.83 -11.58
C LEU A 352 0.79 -27.84 -11.82
N SER A 353 -0.26 -28.24 -12.52
CA SER A 353 -1.46 -27.41 -12.73
C SER A 353 -2.09 -26.98 -11.40
N ASN A 354 -2.22 -27.91 -10.44
CA ASN A 354 -2.77 -27.62 -9.11
C ASN A 354 -1.84 -26.70 -8.30
N LEU A 355 -0.53 -26.92 -8.36
CA LEU A 355 0.46 -26.08 -7.69
C LEU A 355 0.45 -24.65 -8.24
N LEU A 356 0.40 -24.48 -9.57
CA LEU A 356 0.27 -23.17 -10.20
C LEU A 356 -1.05 -22.48 -9.80
N GLN A 357 -2.15 -23.24 -9.71
CA GLN A 357 -3.43 -22.71 -9.25
C GLN A 357 -3.38 -22.27 -7.77
N PHE A 358 -2.69 -23.04 -6.92
CA PHE A 358 -2.47 -22.67 -5.52
C PHE A 358 -1.68 -21.36 -5.42
N TYR A 359 -0.53 -21.26 -6.10
CA TYR A 359 0.28 -20.05 -6.07
C TYR A 359 -0.43 -18.85 -6.72
N GLN A 360 -1.24 -19.07 -7.74
CA GLN A 360 -2.11 -18.01 -8.30
C GLN A 360 -3.02 -17.43 -7.22
N ARG A 361 -3.66 -18.28 -6.40
CA ARG A 361 -4.52 -17.82 -5.29
C ARG A 361 -3.72 -17.17 -4.18
N THR A 362 -2.58 -17.75 -3.79
CA THR A 362 -1.74 -17.21 -2.72
C THR A 362 -1.19 -15.83 -3.10
N ILE A 363 -0.66 -15.68 -4.31
CA ILE A 363 -0.20 -14.39 -4.85
C ILE A 363 -1.38 -13.41 -4.93
N ARG A 364 -2.56 -13.84 -5.42
CA ARG A 364 -3.77 -13.01 -5.46
C ARG A 364 -4.16 -12.49 -4.07
N ASN A 365 -4.07 -13.34 -3.05
CA ASN A 365 -4.40 -12.98 -1.67
C ASN A 365 -3.38 -12.00 -1.06
N VAL A 366 -2.09 -12.12 -1.39
CA VAL A 366 -1.08 -11.14 -0.96
C VAL A 366 -1.41 -9.75 -1.49
N PHE A 367 -1.90 -9.64 -2.73
CA PHE A 367 -2.12 -8.34 -3.36
C PHE A 367 -3.51 -7.71 -3.14
N ARG A 368 -4.51 -8.44 -2.59
CA ARG A 368 -5.87 -7.96 -2.20
C ARG A 368 -6.51 -6.90 -3.14
N CYS A 369 -6.29 -6.96 -4.46
CA CYS A 369 -6.73 -5.91 -5.38
C CYS A 369 -7.47 -6.50 -6.60
N LYS A 370 -8.64 -5.92 -6.92
CA LYS A 370 -9.54 -6.35 -8.01
C LYS A 370 -8.99 -6.08 -9.43
N LEU A 371 -8.13 -5.07 -9.60
CA LEU A 371 -7.52 -4.72 -10.91
C LEU A 371 -6.26 -5.54 -11.25
N LEU A 372 -5.64 -6.17 -10.26
CA LEU A 372 -4.56 -7.16 -10.47
C LEU A 372 -5.06 -8.48 -11.10
N ASN A 373 -6.37 -8.63 -11.27
CA ASN A 373 -6.98 -9.77 -11.96
C ASN A 373 -6.68 -9.82 -13.47
N ILE A 374 -6.15 -8.76 -14.10
CA ILE A 374 -6.12 -8.69 -15.57
C ILE A 374 -4.75 -9.08 -16.14
N PHE A 375 -3.64 -8.47 -15.71
CA PHE A 375 -2.36 -8.67 -16.41
C PHE A 375 -1.47 -9.79 -15.83
N ARG A 376 -1.49 -9.99 -14.51
CA ARG A 376 -0.70 -11.04 -13.82
C ARG A 376 -1.44 -12.36 -13.62
N ALA A 377 -2.77 -12.34 -13.62
CA ALA A 377 -3.54 -13.56 -13.82
C ALA A 377 -3.18 -14.12 -15.19
N GLN A 378 -3.14 -13.30 -16.24
CA GLN A 378 -2.94 -13.79 -17.60
C GLN A 378 -1.68 -14.63 -17.81
N THR A 379 -0.47 -14.27 -17.32
CA THR A 379 0.71 -15.11 -17.58
C THR A 379 0.66 -16.45 -16.83
N LEU A 380 0.28 -16.43 -15.54
CA LEU A 380 0.22 -17.65 -14.73
C LEU A 380 -1.01 -18.51 -15.09
N GLU A 381 -2.10 -17.87 -15.52
CA GLU A 381 -3.32 -18.49 -16.06
C GLU A 381 -3.10 -19.03 -17.46
N GLU A 382 -2.38 -18.33 -18.34
CA GLU A 382 -1.92 -18.84 -19.63
C GLU A 382 -1.06 -20.07 -19.43
N LEU A 383 -0.13 -20.03 -18.47
CA LEU A 383 0.70 -21.18 -18.10
C LEU A 383 -0.13 -22.31 -17.50
N GLN A 384 -1.11 -22.01 -16.65
CA GLN A 384 -2.03 -23.02 -16.12
C GLN A 384 -2.86 -23.66 -17.23
N VAL A 385 -3.40 -22.85 -18.16
CA VAL A 385 -4.15 -23.31 -19.32
C VAL A 385 -3.27 -24.14 -20.23
N LEU A 386 -2.00 -23.76 -20.44
CA LEU A 386 -1.01 -24.54 -21.18
C LEU A 386 -0.75 -25.88 -20.48
N CYS A 387 -0.50 -25.89 -19.17
CA CYS A 387 -0.33 -27.12 -18.37
C CYS A 387 -1.56 -28.03 -18.49
N LYS A 388 -2.77 -27.48 -18.37
CA LYS A 388 -4.03 -28.24 -18.54
C LYS A 388 -4.15 -28.80 -19.96
N LYS A 389 -3.85 -28.01 -20.99
CA LYS A 389 -3.89 -28.47 -22.40
C LYS A 389 -2.87 -29.58 -22.65
N MET A 390 -1.64 -29.44 -22.17
CA MET A 390 -0.62 -30.48 -22.30
C MET A 390 -0.99 -31.73 -21.51
N PHE A 391 -1.61 -31.59 -20.35
CA PHE A 391 -2.17 -32.71 -19.59
C PHE A 391 -3.24 -33.46 -20.39
N PHE A 392 -4.24 -32.76 -20.95
CA PHE A 392 -5.27 -33.40 -21.77
C PHE A 392 -4.72 -34.01 -23.07
N ASN A 393 -3.71 -33.37 -23.69
CA ASN A 393 -3.03 -33.93 -24.85
C ASN A 393 -2.26 -35.21 -24.51
N SER A 394 -1.56 -35.24 -23.37
CA SER A 394 -0.87 -36.43 -22.88
C SER A 394 -1.84 -37.56 -22.52
N LEU A 395 -2.98 -37.23 -21.91
CA LEU A 395 -4.07 -38.19 -21.69
C LEU A 395 -4.64 -38.72 -23.00
N THR A 396 -4.85 -37.86 -23.98
CA THR A 396 -5.37 -38.26 -25.30
C THR A 396 -4.37 -39.16 -26.04
N PHE A 397 -3.07 -38.86 -25.95
CA PHE A 397 -2.01 -39.70 -26.51
C PHE A 397 -1.95 -41.08 -25.83
N MET A 398 -2.06 -41.12 -24.51
CA MET A 398 -2.15 -42.38 -23.76
C MET A 398 -3.42 -43.16 -24.14
N SER A 399 -4.55 -42.49 -24.27
CA SER A 399 -5.80 -43.07 -24.78
C SER A 399 -5.62 -43.67 -26.17
N GLN A 400 -5.01 -42.95 -27.11
CA GLN A 400 -4.73 -43.46 -28.45
C GLN A 400 -3.81 -44.68 -28.41
N LYS A 401 -2.81 -44.70 -27.54
CA LYS A 401 -1.94 -45.86 -27.30
C LYS A 401 -2.70 -47.06 -26.74
N PHE A 402 -3.75 -46.83 -25.94
CA PHE A 402 -4.64 -47.90 -25.48
C PHE A 402 -5.47 -48.45 -26.63
N THR A 403 -6.03 -47.61 -27.49
CA THR A 403 -6.83 -48.04 -28.64
C THR A 403 -5.99 -48.73 -29.74
N SER A 404 -4.73 -48.34 -29.92
CA SER A 404 -3.85 -48.96 -30.93
C SER A 404 -3.23 -50.28 -30.49
N ASN A 405 -2.91 -50.45 -29.20
CA ASN A 405 -2.42 -51.69 -28.62
C ASN A 405 -3.58 -52.51 -28.04
N VAL A 406 -4.44 -53.04 -28.92
CA VAL A 406 -5.47 -54.02 -28.54
C VAL A 406 -4.76 -55.33 -28.18
N ALA A 407 -4.32 -55.45 -26.93
CA ALA A 407 -3.74 -56.68 -26.43
C ALA A 407 -4.85 -57.73 -26.31
N ALA A 408 -4.63 -58.91 -26.91
CA ALA A 408 -5.56 -60.02 -26.84
C ALA A 408 -5.93 -60.34 -25.37
N PRO A 409 -7.21 -60.63 -25.08
CA PRO A 409 -7.64 -60.95 -23.73
C PRO A 409 -6.84 -62.16 -23.20
N PRO A 410 -6.31 -62.11 -21.97
CA PRO A 410 -5.57 -63.22 -21.40
C PRO A 410 -6.46 -64.46 -21.27
N THR A 411 -5.85 -65.64 -21.34
CA THR A 411 -6.53 -66.95 -21.20
C THR A 411 -7.31 -67.10 -19.89
N ASP A 412 -6.99 -66.29 -18.89
CA ASP A 412 -7.68 -66.23 -17.59
C ASP A 412 -8.93 -65.32 -17.60
N LEU A 413 -9.29 -64.69 -18.73
CA LEU A 413 -10.43 -63.77 -18.87
C LEU A 413 -10.45 -62.63 -17.82
N GLY A 414 -9.29 -62.35 -17.23
CA GLY A 414 -9.06 -61.28 -16.26
C GLY A 414 -8.78 -59.93 -16.91
N CYS A 415 -8.64 -58.90 -16.07
CA CYS A 415 -8.36 -57.54 -16.51
C CYS A 415 -7.05 -57.45 -17.31
N ASN A 416 -7.10 -56.84 -18.50
CA ASN A 416 -5.91 -56.59 -19.32
C ASN A 416 -4.88 -55.73 -18.56
N GLN A 417 -3.58 -55.99 -18.74
CA GLN A 417 -2.49 -55.20 -18.13
C GLN A 417 -2.60 -53.71 -18.48
N THR A 418 -3.08 -53.41 -19.69
CA THR A 418 -3.36 -52.06 -20.16
C THR A 418 -4.43 -51.37 -19.31
N LEU A 419 -5.51 -52.10 -18.95
CA LEU A 419 -6.58 -51.63 -18.09
C LEU A 419 -6.08 -51.42 -16.65
N THR A 420 -5.28 -52.34 -16.13
CA THR A 420 -4.70 -52.22 -14.79
C THR A 420 -3.76 -51.01 -14.66
N ASN A 421 -2.95 -50.75 -15.68
CA ASN A 421 -2.06 -49.59 -15.70
C ASN A 421 -2.83 -48.26 -15.83
N ALA A 422 -3.89 -48.24 -16.65
CA ALA A 422 -4.73 -47.06 -16.80
C ALA A 422 -5.55 -46.76 -15.53
N LEU A 423 -6.05 -47.79 -14.84
CA LEU A 423 -6.75 -47.65 -13.56
C LEU A 423 -5.81 -47.18 -12.44
N LYS A 424 -4.56 -47.64 -12.41
CA LYS A 424 -3.53 -47.10 -11.49
C LYS A 424 -3.28 -45.61 -11.73
N LEU A 425 -3.10 -45.22 -13.00
CA LEU A 425 -2.91 -43.82 -13.37
C LEU A 425 -4.13 -42.96 -13.01
N LEU A 426 -5.34 -43.47 -13.24
CA LEU A 426 -6.57 -42.81 -12.84
C LEU A 426 -6.63 -42.65 -11.33
N ARG A 427 -6.35 -43.70 -10.56
CA ARG A 427 -6.27 -43.66 -9.09
C ARG A 427 -5.26 -42.62 -8.60
N ASP A 428 -4.08 -42.56 -9.24
CA ASP A 428 -3.04 -41.59 -8.88
C ASP A 428 -3.52 -40.16 -9.12
N ILE A 429 -4.12 -39.86 -10.28
CA ILE A 429 -4.70 -38.54 -10.59
C ILE A 429 -5.81 -38.17 -9.61
N LEU A 430 -6.70 -39.12 -9.30
CA LEU A 430 -7.84 -38.92 -8.41
C LEU A 430 -7.41 -38.69 -6.96
N SER A 431 -6.39 -39.41 -6.46
CA SER A 431 -5.86 -39.21 -5.10
C SER A 431 -5.27 -37.82 -4.86
N ILE A 432 -4.82 -37.14 -5.92
CA ILE A 432 -4.22 -35.80 -5.84
C ILE A 432 -5.29 -34.71 -5.75
N GLN A 433 -6.51 -34.98 -6.21
CA GLN A 433 -7.63 -34.03 -6.20
C GLN A 433 -8.18 -33.77 -4.80
N ASP A 434 -8.07 -34.73 -3.88
CA ASP A 434 -8.55 -34.60 -2.51
C ASP A 434 -7.84 -33.47 -1.74
N GLY A 435 -6.56 -33.21 -2.09
CA GLY A 435 -5.77 -32.09 -1.54
C GLY A 435 -5.94 -30.76 -2.27
N ASN A 436 -6.77 -30.67 -3.32
CA ASN A 436 -6.84 -29.48 -4.16
C ASN A 436 -7.77 -28.40 -3.59
N VAL A 437 -7.25 -27.18 -3.42
CA VAL A 437 -7.95 -26.04 -2.78
C VAL A 437 -8.99 -25.37 -3.69
N ALA A 438 -9.38 -26.01 -4.80
CA ALA A 438 -10.23 -25.39 -5.83
C ALA A 438 -11.73 -25.38 -5.50
N PRO A 439 -12.50 -24.40 -6.01
CA PRO A 439 -13.96 -24.40 -5.91
C PRO A 439 -14.54 -25.74 -6.38
N MET A 440 -15.55 -26.24 -5.68
CA MET A 440 -16.12 -27.57 -5.92
C MET A 440 -16.68 -27.74 -7.34
N GLU A 441 -17.14 -26.66 -7.99
CA GLU A 441 -17.72 -26.73 -9.34
C GLU A 441 -16.70 -26.92 -10.45
N ASP A 442 -15.57 -26.21 -10.41
CA ASP A 442 -14.50 -26.36 -11.41
C ASP A 442 -13.85 -27.74 -11.29
N ARG A 443 -13.73 -28.27 -10.06
CA ARG A 443 -13.28 -29.64 -9.82
C ARG A 443 -14.19 -30.66 -10.49
N ARG A 444 -15.52 -30.52 -10.35
CA ARG A 444 -16.50 -31.43 -10.99
C ARG A 444 -16.42 -31.42 -12.51
N LYS A 445 -16.20 -30.26 -13.14
CA LYS A 445 -16.08 -30.16 -14.61
C LYS A 445 -14.79 -30.79 -15.13
N ASP A 446 -13.65 -30.45 -14.51
CA ASP A 446 -12.37 -31.06 -14.84
C ASP A 446 -12.41 -32.58 -14.62
N PHE A 447 -13.07 -33.03 -13.53
CA PHE A 447 -13.27 -34.44 -13.19
C PHE A 447 -14.07 -35.20 -14.25
N LYS A 448 -15.22 -34.65 -14.68
CA LYS A 448 -16.02 -35.23 -15.75
C LYS A 448 -15.22 -35.34 -17.04
N MET A 449 -14.46 -34.30 -17.39
CA MET A 449 -13.66 -34.29 -18.61
C MET A 449 -12.55 -35.34 -18.58
N VAL A 450 -11.78 -35.44 -17.48
CA VAL A 450 -10.72 -36.45 -17.32
C VAL A 450 -11.29 -37.86 -17.38
N LEU A 451 -12.41 -38.11 -16.70
CA LEU A 451 -13.08 -39.41 -16.76
C LEU A 451 -13.53 -39.75 -18.18
N THR A 452 -14.20 -38.85 -18.89
CA THR A 452 -14.62 -39.09 -20.28
C THR A 452 -13.41 -39.41 -21.17
N THR A 453 -12.32 -38.64 -21.08
CA THR A 453 -11.12 -38.82 -21.91
C THR A 453 -10.39 -40.15 -21.65
N ILE A 454 -10.43 -40.70 -20.45
CA ILE A 454 -9.74 -41.97 -20.12
C ILE A 454 -10.69 -43.16 -20.22
N LEU A 455 -11.91 -43.03 -19.71
CA LEU A 455 -12.85 -44.15 -19.54
C LEU A 455 -13.50 -44.57 -20.86
N ASP A 456 -13.92 -43.63 -21.72
CA ASP A 456 -14.57 -43.99 -23.00
C ASP A 456 -13.62 -44.79 -23.92
N PRO A 457 -12.34 -44.38 -24.10
CA PRO A 457 -11.40 -45.14 -24.92
C PRO A 457 -10.99 -46.47 -24.30
N LEU A 458 -10.95 -46.56 -22.95
CA LEU A 458 -10.74 -47.83 -22.26
C LEU A 458 -11.91 -48.80 -22.46
N LEU A 459 -13.15 -48.31 -22.34
CA LEU A 459 -14.35 -49.11 -22.61
C LEU A 459 -14.38 -49.57 -24.08
N GLN A 460 -14.07 -48.67 -25.01
CA GLN A 460 -13.96 -49.02 -26.43
C GLN A 460 -12.88 -50.07 -26.68
N ASN A 461 -11.70 -49.94 -26.05
CA ASN A 461 -10.64 -50.96 -26.17
C ASN A 461 -11.08 -52.30 -25.57
N CYS A 462 -11.79 -52.30 -24.44
CA CYS A 462 -12.35 -53.51 -23.86
C CYS A 462 -13.38 -54.16 -24.80
N GLN A 463 -14.25 -53.38 -25.44
CA GLN A 463 -15.24 -53.86 -26.40
C GLN A 463 -14.58 -54.45 -27.64
N LEU A 464 -13.58 -53.76 -28.22
CA LEU A 464 -12.83 -54.24 -29.38
C LEU A 464 -12.05 -55.52 -29.05
N SER A 465 -11.39 -55.58 -27.89
CA SER A 465 -10.70 -56.79 -27.41
C SER A 465 -11.67 -57.96 -27.22
N ALA A 466 -12.90 -57.68 -26.79
CA ALA A 466 -13.91 -58.70 -26.52
C ALA A 466 -14.65 -59.19 -27.78
N SER A 467 -14.60 -58.44 -28.89
CA SER A 467 -15.30 -58.77 -30.13
C SER A 467 -14.80 -60.06 -30.82
N HIS A 468 -13.59 -60.53 -30.47
CA HIS A 468 -12.99 -61.74 -31.01
C HIS A 468 -13.31 -63.02 -30.20
N LEU A 469 -14.07 -62.90 -29.11
CA LEU A 469 -14.41 -63.98 -28.18
C LEU A 469 -15.84 -64.50 -28.39
N SER A 470 -16.16 -65.69 -27.85
CA SER A 470 -17.53 -66.22 -27.81
C SER A 470 -18.43 -65.33 -26.94
N MET A 471 -19.76 -65.35 -27.11
CA MET A 471 -20.68 -64.47 -26.35
C MET A 471 -20.52 -64.61 -24.82
N ALA A 472 -20.24 -65.82 -24.35
CA ALA A 472 -20.07 -66.09 -22.92
C ALA A 472 -18.67 -65.71 -22.41
N ASP A 473 -17.61 -65.89 -23.21
CA ASP A 473 -16.27 -65.39 -22.91
C ASP A 473 -16.22 -63.85 -22.94
N MET A 474 -16.85 -63.23 -23.94
CA MET A 474 -16.99 -61.78 -24.11
C MET A 474 -17.69 -61.16 -22.89
N SER A 475 -18.81 -61.76 -22.45
CA SER A 475 -19.56 -61.28 -21.29
C SER A 475 -18.75 -61.43 -20.00
N THR A 476 -18.00 -62.52 -19.85
CA THR A 476 -17.14 -62.78 -18.67
C THR A 476 -15.97 -61.79 -18.59
N TYR A 477 -15.26 -61.56 -19.69
CA TYR A 477 -14.17 -60.59 -19.77
C TYR A 477 -14.63 -59.15 -19.54
N MET A 478 -15.75 -58.77 -20.18
CA MET A 478 -16.30 -57.43 -20.04
C MET A 478 -16.79 -57.21 -18.60
N MET A 479 -17.46 -58.19 -17.99
CA MET A 479 -17.92 -58.07 -16.60
C MET A 479 -16.75 -57.94 -15.62
N ASN A 480 -15.69 -58.74 -15.77
CA ASN A 480 -14.48 -58.63 -14.95
C ASN A 480 -13.79 -57.26 -15.10
N SER A 481 -13.72 -56.75 -16.33
CA SER A 481 -13.09 -55.46 -16.64
C SER A 481 -13.92 -54.27 -16.12
N LEU A 482 -15.23 -54.30 -16.34
CA LEU A 482 -16.17 -53.29 -15.84
C LEU A 482 -16.23 -53.28 -14.32
N GLN A 483 -16.28 -54.45 -13.66
CA GLN A 483 -16.30 -54.52 -12.20
C GLN A 483 -15.01 -53.95 -11.59
N SER A 484 -13.85 -54.17 -12.22
CA SER A 484 -12.58 -53.57 -11.80
C SER A 484 -12.60 -52.04 -11.91
N ILE A 485 -13.18 -51.51 -12.98
CA ILE A 485 -13.41 -50.06 -13.14
C ILE A 485 -14.37 -49.54 -12.06
N VAL A 486 -15.52 -50.18 -11.86
CA VAL A 486 -16.54 -49.79 -10.86
C VAL A 486 -15.94 -49.80 -9.46
N ASN A 487 -15.20 -50.85 -9.09
CA ASN A 487 -14.53 -50.93 -7.78
C ASN A 487 -13.52 -49.79 -7.60
N THR A 488 -12.74 -49.46 -8.64
CA THR A 488 -11.78 -48.34 -8.58
C THR A 488 -12.48 -46.99 -8.42
N LEU A 489 -13.61 -46.80 -9.11
CA LEU A 489 -14.38 -45.57 -9.07
C LEU A 489 -15.23 -45.42 -7.80
N SER A 490 -15.66 -46.53 -7.19
CA SER A 490 -16.52 -46.55 -5.98
C SER A 490 -15.86 -45.91 -4.77
N PHE A 491 -14.52 -45.83 -4.74
CA PHE A 491 -13.77 -45.15 -3.69
C PHE A 491 -13.87 -43.61 -3.78
N TYR A 492 -14.45 -43.06 -4.85
CA TYR A 492 -14.50 -41.61 -5.09
C TYR A 492 -15.96 -41.12 -5.21
N GLU A 493 -16.44 -40.41 -4.18
CA GLU A 493 -17.84 -39.94 -4.08
C GLU A 493 -18.16 -38.76 -5.03
N PHE A 494 -17.16 -38.03 -5.53
CA PHE A 494 -17.40 -36.75 -6.21
C PHE A 494 -17.58 -36.90 -7.72
N GLY A 495 -18.81 -36.71 -8.24
CA GLY A 495 -19.06 -36.48 -9.67
C GLY A 495 -19.05 -37.72 -10.58
N VAL A 496 -18.98 -38.93 -10.00
CA VAL A 496 -19.00 -40.21 -10.74
C VAL A 496 -20.39 -40.83 -10.82
N GLU A 497 -21.36 -40.41 -10.01
CA GLU A 497 -22.66 -41.09 -9.79
C GLU A 497 -23.32 -41.58 -11.09
N HIS A 498 -23.57 -40.69 -12.05
CA HIS A 498 -24.19 -41.05 -13.34
C HIS A 498 -23.34 -42.02 -14.18
N ARG A 499 -22.01 -41.91 -14.13
CA ARG A 499 -21.12 -42.82 -14.87
C ARG A 499 -21.02 -44.18 -14.18
N LEU A 500 -21.05 -44.20 -12.85
CA LEU A 500 -21.09 -45.42 -12.07
C LEU A 500 -22.40 -46.17 -12.31
N GLU A 501 -23.53 -45.46 -12.33
CA GLU A 501 -24.84 -46.01 -12.69
C GLU A 501 -24.86 -46.59 -14.12
N MET A 502 -24.31 -45.88 -15.09
CA MET A 502 -24.18 -46.38 -16.47
C MET A 502 -23.30 -47.64 -16.55
N LEU A 503 -22.16 -47.66 -15.86
CA LEU A 503 -21.26 -48.82 -15.82
C LEU A 503 -21.92 -50.00 -15.12
N GLN A 504 -22.63 -49.76 -14.03
CA GLN A 504 -23.38 -50.79 -13.32
C GLN A 504 -24.49 -51.38 -14.19
N GLY A 505 -25.23 -50.55 -14.92
CA GLY A 505 -26.22 -51.02 -15.90
C GLY A 505 -25.61 -51.87 -17.01
N GLN A 506 -24.38 -51.56 -17.47
CA GLN A 506 -23.65 -52.41 -18.42
C GLN A 506 -23.22 -53.74 -17.80
N VAL A 507 -22.76 -53.75 -16.54
CA VAL A 507 -22.46 -54.97 -15.79
C VAL A 507 -23.70 -55.85 -15.69
N ASP A 508 -24.85 -55.28 -15.33
CA ASP A 508 -26.11 -56.02 -15.17
C ASP A 508 -26.63 -56.58 -16.51
N ALA A 509 -26.43 -55.85 -17.62
CA ALA A 509 -26.75 -56.34 -18.96
C ALA A 509 -25.89 -57.55 -19.36
N HIS A 510 -24.57 -57.47 -19.15
CA HIS A 510 -23.67 -58.61 -19.41
C HIS A 510 -23.92 -59.80 -18.47
N ALA A 511 -24.29 -59.54 -17.21
CA ALA A 511 -24.71 -60.58 -16.27
C ALA A 511 -25.98 -61.29 -16.76
N SER A 512 -26.95 -60.53 -17.29
CA SER A 512 -28.18 -61.08 -17.85
C SER A 512 -27.90 -61.95 -19.10
N THR A 513 -27.03 -61.49 -20.00
CA THR A 513 -26.58 -62.29 -21.15
C THR A 513 -25.93 -63.58 -20.71
N LEU A 514 -25.04 -63.54 -19.71
CA LEU A 514 -24.40 -64.75 -19.19
C LEU A 514 -25.41 -65.70 -18.52
N SER A 515 -26.40 -65.17 -17.79
CA SER A 515 -27.46 -66.00 -17.20
C SER A 515 -28.33 -66.69 -18.26
N ASN A 516 -28.59 -65.99 -19.39
CA ASN A 516 -29.38 -66.54 -20.49
C ASN A 516 -28.60 -67.60 -21.27
N GLU A 517 -27.32 -67.37 -21.55
CA GLU A 517 -26.44 -68.35 -22.18
C GLU A 517 -26.25 -69.58 -21.29
N GLN A 518 -26.09 -69.38 -19.98
CA GLN A 518 -26.01 -70.47 -19.00
C GLN A 518 -27.32 -71.26 -18.94
N ALA A 519 -28.47 -70.59 -18.88
CA ALA A 519 -29.78 -71.24 -18.92
C ALA A 519 -29.98 -72.01 -20.24
N ALA A 520 -29.61 -71.43 -21.39
CA ALA A 520 -29.68 -72.09 -22.68
C ALA A 520 -28.75 -73.31 -22.77
N PHE A 521 -27.53 -73.21 -22.22
CA PHE A 521 -26.59 -74.33 -22.14
C PHE A 521 -27.12 -75.46 -21.26
N ILE A 522 -27.66 -75.12 -20.08
CA ILE A 522 -28.30 -76.07 -19.16
C ILE A 522 -29.51 -76.73 -19.84
N LEU A 523 -30.37 -75.97 -20.50
CA LEU A 523 -31.58 -76.49 -21.14
C LEU A 523 -31.23 -77.38 -22.35
N THR A 524 -30.21 -77.02 -23.13
CA THR A 524 -29.76 -77.80 -24.29
C THR A 524 -29.14 -79.12 -23.85
N ARG A 525 -28.26 -79.09 -22.84
CA ARG A 525 -27.59 -80.28 -22.32
C ARG A 525 -28.49 -81.14 -21.43
N GLY A 526 -29.48 -80.53 -20.78
CA GLY A 526 -30.54 -81.19 -20.03
C GLY A 526 -31.66 -81.74 -20.91
N GLY A 527 -31.58 -81.63 -22.24
CA GLY A 527 -32.55 -82.21 -23.18
C GLY A 527 -33.92 -81.52 -23.20
N ILE A 528 -34.14 -80.48 -22.39
CA ILE A 528 -35.41 -79.76 -22.27
C ILE A 528 -35.53 -78.62 -23.29
N ALA A 529 -34.43 -78.10 -23.86
CA ALA A 529 -34.50 -76.98 -24.80
C ALA A 529 -35.37 -77.26 -26.04
N THR A 530 -35.29 -78.47 -26.58
CA THR A 530 -36.12 -78.90 -27.73
C THR A 530 -37.59 -79.05 -27.32
N ILE A 531 -37.85 -79.57 -26.12
CA ILE A 531 -39.19 -79.74 -25.54
C ILE A 531 -39.82 -78.39 -25.21
N TYR A 532 -39.04 -77.45 -24.67
CA TYR A 532 -39.48 -76.09 -24.40
C TYR A 532 -39.77 -75.32 -25.69
N ALA A 533 -38.92 -75.41 -26.71
CA ALA A 533 -39.14 -74.75 -27.99
C ALA A 533 -40.35 -75.29 -28.77
N THR A 534 -40.69 -76.57 -28.63
CA THR A 534 -41.91 -77.15 -29.20
C THR A 534 -43.16 -76.80 -28.37
N CYS A 535 -43.04 -76.73 -27.05
CA CYS A 535 -44.13 -76.27 -26.17
C CYS A 535 -44.42 -74.77 -26.29
N ASP A 536 -43.42 -73.93 -26.52
CA ASP A 536 -43.61 -72.47 -26.70
C ASP A 536 -44.25 -72.15 -28.07
N ARG A 537 -44.01 -73.01 -29.07
CA ARG A 537 -44.74 -72.98 -30.35
C ARG A 537 -46.17 -73.49 -30.25
N PHE A 538 -46.52 -74.18 -29.16
CA PHE A 538 -47.85 -74.72 -28.95
C PHE A 538 -48.81 -73.62 -28.51
N LYS A 539 -49.72 -73.23 -29.40
CA LYS A 539 -50.85 -72.37 -29.07
C LYS A 539 -52.09 -73.25 -28.83
N PRO A 540 -52.78 -73.13 -27.69
CA PRO A 540 -53.90 -73.99 -27.31
C PRO A 540 -55.13 -73.86 -28.23
N GLU A 541 -55.17 -72.90 -29.14
CA GLU A 541 -56.32 -72.65 -30.02
C GLU A 541 -56.32 -73.48 -31.33
N SER A 542 -55.27 -74.25 -31.64
CA SER A 542 -55.14 -74.93 -32.94
C SER A 542 -55.53 -76.41 -32.97
N GLY A 543 -55.98 -77.02 -31.85
CA GLY A 543 -56.53 -78.38 -31.85
C GLY A 543 -55.58 -79.51 -32.30
N GLU A 544 -54.27 -79.25 -32.38
CA GLU A 544 -53.26 -80.27 -32.68
C GLU A 544 -52.85 -81.01 -31.40
N LYS A 545 -52.71 -82.33 -31.46
CA LYS A 545 -52.29 -83.17 -30.33
C LYS A 545 -50.77 -83.07 -30.16
N LEU A 546 -50.30 -82.82 -28.93
CA LEU A 546 -48.86 -82.80 -28.59
C LEU A 546 -48.11 -84.07 -29.03
N SER A 547 -48.81 -85.22 -29.06
CA SER A 547 -48.28 -86.54 -29.40
C SER A 547 -47.93 -86.73 -30.88
N SER A 548 -48.24 -85.77 -31.76
CA SER A 548 -47.98 -85.90 -33.21
C SER A 548 -46.90 -84.95 -33.72
N MET A 549 -46.28 -84.15 -32.86
CA MET A 549 -45.13 -83.33 -33.24
C MET A 549 -43.81 -84.09 -33.08
N PRO A 550 -42.90 -84.03 -34.08
CA PRO A 550 -41.60 -84.68 -34.00
C PRO A 550 -40.78 -84.10 -32.84
N GLY A 551 -40.41 -84.97 -31.89
CA GLY A 551 -39.69 -84.59 -30.66
C GLY A 551 -40.52 -84.70 -29.36
N LEU A 552 -41.81 -85.03 -29.44
CA LEU A 552 -42.73 -85.23 -28.30
C LEU A 552 -43.23 -86.69 -28.15
N ASP A 553 -42.49 -87.65 -28.71
CA ASP A 553 -42.71 -89.08 -28.45
C ASP A 553 -42.44 -89.39 -26.96
N GLN A 554 -43.21 -90.32 -26.39
CA GLN A 554 -43.07 -90.74 -24.98
C GLN A 554 -41.63 -91.15 -24.63
N ASP A 555 -40.89 -91.71 -25.59
CA ASP A 555 -39.49 -92.11 -25.45
C ASP A 555 -38.52 -90.91 -25.46
N SER A 556 -38.83 -89.86 -26.24
CA SER A 556 -38.04 -88.61 -26.26
C SER A 556 -38.29 -87.77 -25.00
N LEU A 557 -39.53 -87.75 -24.50
CA LEU A 557 -39.89 -87.09 -23.23
C LEU A 557 -39.24 -87.79 -22.03
N THR A 558 -39.30 -89.13 -21.95
CA THR A 558 -38.62 -89.89 -20.87
C THR A 558 -37.10 -89.73 -20.92
N THR A 559 -36.51 -89.72 -22.12
CA THR A 559 -35.07 -89.51 -22.31
C THR A 559 -34.66 -88.08 -21.93
N GLY A 560 -35.40 -87.05 -22.36
CA GLY A 560 -35.14 -85.67 -21.98
C GLY A 560 -35.31 -85.41 -20.48
N LEU A 561 -36.36 -85.96 -19.87
CA LEU A 561 -36.60 -85.82 -18.42
C LEU A 561 -35.59 -86.60 -17.57
N SER A 562 -35.13 -87.77 -18.00
CA SER A 562 -34.07 -88.51 -17.30
C SER A 562 -32.70 -87.83 -17.42
N GLN A 563 -32.40 -87.20 -18.56
CA GLN A 563 -31.21 -86.35 -18.72
C GLN A 563 -31.29 -85.11 -17.82
N PHE A 564 -32.48 -84.50 -17.68
CA PHE A 564 -32.70 -83.43 -16.73
C PHE A 564 -32.61 -83.87 -15.27
N GLU A 565 -33.08 -85.07 -14.91
CA GLU A 565 -32.88 -85.65 -13.57
C GLU A 565 -31.41 -85.92 -13.25
N SER A 566 -30.63 -86.38 -14.25
CA SER A 566 -29.19 -86.52 -14.14
C SER A 566 -28.50 -85.18 -13.91
N TYR A 567 -28.97 -84.12 -14.59
CA TYR A 567 -28.52 -82.75 -14.36
C TYR A 567 -28.86 -82.24 -12.95
N LEU A 568 -30.10 -82.44 -12.48
CA LEU A 568 -30.52 -82.06 -11.11
C LEU A 568 -29.73 -82.79 -10.01
N SER A 569 -29.16 -83.96 -10.32
CA SER A 569 -28.34 -84.73 -9.40
C SER A 569 -26.88 -84.25 -9.34
N ASN A 570 -26.38 -83.57 -10.39
CA ASN A 570 -25.02 -83.03 -10.47
C ASN A 570 -24.99 -81.67 -11.20
N PRO A 571 -25.45 -80.59 -10.54
CA PRO A 571 -25.49 -79.25 -11.14
C PRO A 571 -24.10 -78.69 -11.46
N ASP A 572 -23.06 -79.09 -10.73
CA ASP A 572 -21.70 -78.51 -10.84
C ASP A 572 -20.90 -79.01 -12.05
N VAL A 573 -21.16 -80.22 -12.56
CA VAL A 573 -20.43 -80.81 -13.70
C VAL A 573 -20.83 -80.19 -15.05
N HIS A 574 -21.91 -79.40 -15.05
CA HIS A 574 -22.55 -78.85 -16.25
C HIS A 574 -22.54 -77.32 -16.30
N GLN A 575 -21.75 -76.66 -15.45
CA GLN A 575 -21.55 -75.21 -15.50
C GLN A 575 -20.57 -74.81 -16.60
N LEU A 576 -20.79 -73.66 -17.24
CA LEU A 576 -19.82 -73.10 -18.20
C LEU A 576 -18.46 -72.87 -17.49
N PRO A 577 -17.33 -73.25 -18.09
CA PRO A 577 -16.00 -73.08 -17.48
C PRO A 577 -15.65 -71.61 -17.20
N GLN A 578 -16.34 -70.67 -17.87
CA GLN A 578 -16.21 -69.23 -17.69
C GLN A 578 -16.68 -68.74 -16.30
N PHE A 579 -17.55 -69.48 -15.59
CA PHE A 579 -17.99 -69.12 -14.23
C PHE A 579 -16.85 -69.17 -13.20
N ASN A 580 -15.86 -70.04 -13.43
CA ASN A 580 -14.67 -70.15 -12.59
C ASN A 580 -13.72 -68.95 -12.79
N LEU A 581 -13.87 -68.23 -13.90
CA LEU A 581 -13.02 -67.09 -14.27
C LEU A 581 -13.63 -65.73 -13.85
N LEU A 582 -14.81 -65.72 -13.24
CA LEU A 582 -15.41 -64.50 -12.69
C LEU A 582 -14.73 -64.05 -11.40
N ASN A 583 -14.29 -62.80 -11.36
CA ASN A 583 -13.59 -62.21 -10.22
C ASN A 583 -14.51 -61.88 -9.02
N SER A 584 -15.81 -61.68 -9.26
CA SER A 584 -16.78 -61.31 -8.22
C SER A 584 -17.63 -62.52 -7.79
N PRO A 585 -17.55 -62.97 -6.52
CA PRO A 585 -18.35 -64.09 -6.03
C PRO A 585 -19.83 -63.73 -5.88
N ILE A 586 -20.14 -62.45 -5.61
CA ILE A 586 -21.52 -61.94 -5.48
C ILE A 586 -22.22 -62.02 -6.84
N THR A 587 -21.55 -61.53 -7.88
CA THR A 587 -22.10 -61.56 -9.24
C THR A 587 -22.23 -62.99 -9.75
N ARG A 588 -21.29 -63.88 -9.40
CA ARG A 588 -21.38 -65.32 -9.69
C ARG A 588 -22.64 -65.95 -9.08
N ASN A 589 -22.90 -65.72 -7.79
CA ASN A 589 -24.07 -66.27 -7.11
C ASN A 589 -25.39 -65.70 -7.66
N ASN A 590 -25.42 -64.41 -8.01
CA ASN A 590 -26.59 -63.79 -8.62
C ASN A 590 -26.90 -64.39 -9.99
N ILE A 591 -25.88 -64.60 -10.84
CA ILE A 591 -26.08 -65.21 -12.17
C ILE A 591 -26.53 -66.66 -12.04
N LEU A 592 -25.96 -67.43 -11.10
CA LEU A 592 -26.41 -68.79 -10.81
C LEU A 592 -27.88 -68.81 -10.41
N LYS A 593 -28.28 -67.97 -9.45
CA LYS A 593 -29.67 -67.87 -9.00
C LYS A 593 -30.62 -67.48 -10.14
N THR A 594 -30.29 -66.46 -10.93
CA THR A 594 -31.13 -66.03 -12.06
C THR A 594 -31.21 -67.11 -13.14
N SER A 595 -30.12 -67.81 -13.44
CA SER A 595 -30.11 -68.90 -14.42
C SER A 595 -30.96 -70.09 -13.93
N GLN A 596 -30.89 -70.42 -12.64
CA GLN A 596 -31.71 -71.46 -12.02
C GLN A 596 -33.20 -71.08 -12.00
N GLU A 597 -33.53 -69.81 -11.77
CA GLU A 597 -34.89 -69.28 -11.88
C GLU A 597 -35.44 -69.37 -13.31
N LEU A 598 -34.60 -69.11 -14.34
CA LEU A 598 -34.98 -69.27 -15.76
C LEU A 598 -35.18 -70.73 -16.15
N VAL A 599 -34.32 -71.63 -15.67
CA VAL A 599 -34.46 -73.08 -15.85
C VAL A 599 -35.73 -73.58 -15.14
N PHE A 600 -36.03 -73.05 -13.96
CA PHE A 600 -37.26 -73.35 -13.25
C PHE A 600 -38.50 -72.84 -14.00
N ALA A 601 -38.46 -71.62 -14.54
CA ALA A 601 -39.57 -71.04 -15.29
C ALA A 601 -39.87 -71.81 -16.58
N SER A 602 -38.83 -72.21 -17.32
CA SER A 602 -38.98 -73.03 -18.53
C SER A 602 -39.52 -74.42 -18.21
N TYR A 603 -39.06 -75.06 -17.13
CA TYR A 603 -39.65 -76.31 -16.65
C TYR A 603 -41.12 -76.16 -16.25
N LEU A 604 -41.49 -75.05 -15.59
CA LEU A 604 -42.87 -74.77 -15.19
C LEU A 604 -43.79 -74.58 -16.41
N THR A 605 -43.32 -73.94 -17.48
CA THR A 605 -44.07 -73.83 -18.75
C THR A 605 -44.26 -75.19 -19.40
N VAL A 606 -43.22 -76.03 -19.44
CA VAL A 606 -43.32 -77.42 -19.94
C VAL A 606 -44.28 -78.24 -19.08
N TYR A 607 -44.21 -78.12 -17.75
CA TYR A 607 -45.14 -78.79 -16.82
C TYR A 607 -46.60 -78.39 -17.09
N LYS A 608 -46.89 -77.09 -17.24
CA LYS A 608 -48.25 -76.60 -17.53
C LYS A 608 -48.74 -77.02 -18.91
N ALA A 609 -47.88 -77.03 -19.92
CA ALA A 609 -48.25 -77.50 -21.26
C ALA A 609 -48.59 -79.00 -21.28
N LEU A 610 -47.87 -79.79 -20.49
CA LEU A 610 -48.13 -81.22 -20.31
C LEU A 610 -49.39 -81.49 -19.46
N GLU A 611 -49.70 -80.64 -18.48
CA GLU A 611 -50.89 -80.73 -17.63
C GLU A 611 -52.18 -80.32 -18.37
N GLN A 612 -52.09 -79.42 -19.35
CA GLN A 612 -53.24 -78.98 -20.15
C GLN A 612 -53.62 -79.93 -21.29
N THR A 613 -52.77 -80.91 -21.62
CA THR A 613 -53.00 -81.81 -22.75
C THR A 613 -53.24 -83.23 -22.26
N ASP A 614 -54.51 -83.63 -22.12
CA ASP A 614 -54.98 -84.98 -21.77
C ASP A 614 -54.69 -86.02 -22.89
N CYS A 615 -53.43 -86.18 -23.30
CA CYS A 615 -53.03 -87.07 -24.41
C CYS A 615 -51.92 -88.07 -24.05
N TYR A 616 -51.56 -88.21 -22.77
CA TYR A 616 -50.54 -89.19 -22.34
C TYR A 616 -51.07 -90.06 -21.19
N ASP A 617 -51.09 -91.38 -21.38
CA ASP A 617 -51.65 -92.34 -20.41
C ASP A 617 -50.80 -92.53 -19.14
N ASN A 618 -49.72 -91.76 -18.95
CA ASN A 618 -48.75 -91.97 -17.87
C ASN A 618 -48.03 -90.69 -17.42
N ILE A 619 -48.81 -89.62 -17.17
CA ILE A 619 -48.32 -88.31 -16.72
C ILE A 619 -47.58 -88.42 -15.37
N GLU A 620 -48.06 -89.23 -14.42
CA GLU A 620 -47.45 -89.37 -13.08
C GLU A 620 -46.09 -90.10 -13.07
N THR A 621 -45.89 -91.08 -13.96
CA THR A 621 -44.58 -91.75 -14.09
C THR A 621 -43.57 -90.97 -14.92
N LEU A 622 -44.06 -90.06 -15.77
CA LEU A 622 -43.24 -89.20 -16.62
C LEU A 622 -42.76 -87.96 -15.85
N LEU A 623 -43.62 -87.39 -14.98
CA LEU A 623 -43.33 -86.25 -14.12
C LEU A 623 -42.95 -86.70 -12.70
N ARG A 624 -41.75 -87.23 -12.54
CA ARG A 624 -41.25 -87.75 -11.25
C ARG A 624 -41.07 -86.71 -10.14
N ARG A 625 -41.02 -85.40 -10.43
CA ARG A 625 -40.85 -84.35 -9.41
C ARG A 625 -41.76 -83.15 -9.68
N THR A 626 -42.48 -82.73 -8.64
CA THR A 626 -43.29 -81.50 -8.67
C THR A 626 -42.42 -80.26 -8.81
N PRO A 627 -42.93 -79.16 -9.40
CA PRO A 627 -42.22 -77.88 -9.47
C PRO A 627 -41.66 -77.41 -8.11
N ASP A 628 -42.39 -77.61 -7.01
CA ASP A 628 -41.91 -77.23 -5.66
C ASP A 628 -40.68 -78.03 -5.18
N GLN A 629 -40.56 -79.29 -5.60
CA GLN A 629 -39.36 -80.10 -5.29
C GLN A 629 -38.15 -79.67 -6.11
N ILE A 630 -38.35 -79.25 -7.36
CA ILE A 630 -37.28 -78.73 -8.21
C ILE A 630 -36.80 -77.37 -7.71
N LYS A 631 -37.72 -76.51 -7.24
CA LYS A 631 -37.37 -75.25 -6.60
C LYS A 631 -36.51 -75.43 -5.34
N ARG A 632 -36.78 -76.47 -4.53
CA ARG A 632 -35.97 -76.82 -3.34
C ARG A 632 -34.61 -77.44 -3.64
N LEU A 633 -34.40 -77.95 -4.86
CA LEU A 633 -33.13 -78.55 -5.29
C LEU A 633 -32.24 -77.54 -6.02
N LEU A 634 -32.82 -76.45 -6.54
CA LEU A 634 -32.11 -75.41 -7.28
C LEU A 634 -31.76 -74.19 -6.40
N CYS A 635 -32.57 -73.84 -5.39
CA CYS A 635 -32.27 -72.82 -4.37
C CYS A 635 -31.47 -73.42 -3.22
#